data_AF-A0A8T4D2H8-F1
#
_entry.id   AF-A0A8T4D2H8-F1
#
_cell.length_a   1.000
_cell.length_b   1.000
_cell.length_c   1.000
_cell.angle_alpha   90.00
_cell.angle_beta   90.00
_cell.angle_gamma   90.00
#
_symmetry.space_group_name_H-M   'P 1'
#
loop_
_entity.id
_entity.type
_entity.pdbx_description
1 polymer ?
#
loop_
_entity_poly.entity_id
_entity_poly.type
_entity_poly.pdbx_seq_one_letter_code
_entity_poly.pdbx_strand_id
1 'polypeptide(L)'
;MTSPPTQLNSKNFIATLLLLQFTLYITVIFDIPIARQAVGFIYFTFIPGFVIVKLLKLDKLDGVETVLFSVGLSIAFLMVLGLVVNDLGSLFGFSHPLSLNPLLITLSVATLILGIAAYARSNDSKPHNRESSSFSPVGLLFVFLPILSIVGAMWVNVYRDNLLLLFAITAIAILFIMSAFSKKLLSQKLYPFVIFMIALSLLYHSSIISNNLVSYGSDVHVENFAFQTTANNAYWSLPSSLEWATGFSRVNAMLSVTILPTVYTSMLNIDSTLMFKVIYPFIFAFVAVALYQLWQMYISKRYAFIAAFLFMAQSTFYTEMFGLNRQMIAELFFVLLLLVVLTKKISPPNRIILFTIFSFALVASHYAIAEIFLFFIVFAFITLIILKRRNSNITLGMIAIFSVIMFTWYIYTSNASVFTSFVEFGDYVYSQLGDLFNLGARDPTILRGLGLEAASTVWNWISRVFAYLTQFLIVVGVIGGLSKRIKVRLGSEYFIFGLAAMGLLVALIVVPGLADTLNMTRFYHVLLFFLAPFCVLGVATLLKFLSHREKKLLVAVVSIIVLVPYFLFQTGFVYEFTGTDSYSLPLSLHRTSALMLYSHHGYLSDQDVISAQWLATNVNYRQTAIYTDMTSRSNILEGYAMLLPGYSNLISNVTQLSKIGMIYLNKLNTVEGTVIGSNLWNITEFLPTLNDMSKVYSNGGSDIYVNPFQ
;
A
#
# COMPACT_ATOMS: atom_id res chain seq x y z
N MET A 1 -21.43 -40.24 10.77
CA MET A 1 -20.14 -40.50 11.45
C MET A 1 -19.25 -39.31 11.22
N THR A 2 -19.20 -38.40 12.19
CA THR A 2 -18.40 -37.19 12.17
C THR A 2 -16.94 -37.56 12.47
N SER A 3 -16.03 -37.27 11.54
CA SER A 3 -14.59 -37.35 11.78
C SER A 3 -14.20 -36.45 12.96
N PRO A 4 -13.29 -36.88 13.85
CA PRO A 4 -12.84 -36.05 14.96
C PRO A 4 -12.05 -34.84 14.43
N PRO A 5 -12.19 -33.66 15.05
CA PRO A 5 -11.39 -32.48 14.71
C PRO A 5 -9.91 -32.79 14.96
N THR A 6 -9.07 -32.47 13.97
CA THR A 6 -7.62 -32.71 13.99
C THR A 6 -6.97 -31.98 15.17
N GLN A 7 -6.59 -32.76 16.17
CA GLN A 7 -5.83 -32.34 17.34
C GLN A 7 -4.38 -32.07 16.93
N LEU A 8 -3.94 -30.80 16.94
CA LEU A 8 -2.50 -30.52 16.97
C LEU A 8 -2.01 -30.70 18.41
N ASN A 9 -1.68 -31.95 18.75
CA ASN A 9 -0.95 -32.28 19.96
C ASN A 9 0.41 -31.54 19.96
N SER A 10 0.99 -31.23 21.12
CA SER A 10 2.25 -30.47 21.21
C SER A 10 3.38 -31.12 20.38
N LYS A 11 3.47 -32.45 20.39
CA LYS A 11 4.39 -33.24 19.53
C LYS A 11 4.10 -33.09 18.03
N ASN A 12 2.84 -32.90 17.64
CA ASN A 12 2.46 -32.72 16.24
C ASN A 12 2.91 -31.33 15.72
N PHE A 13 3.12 -30.34 16.58
CA PHE A 13 3.51 -28.99 16.16
C PHE A 13 4.92 -28.93 15.55
N ILE A 14 5.93 -29.48 16.23
CA ILE A 14 7.31 -29.51 15.70
C ILE A 14 7.38 -30.40 14.46
N ALA A 15 6.71 -31.56 14.47
CA ALA A 15 6.63 -32.41 13.28
C ALA A 15 6.00 -31.68 12.07
N THR A 16 4.93 -30.90 12.30
CA THR A 16 4.32 -30.07 11.25
C THR A 16 5.29 -29.01 10.74
N LEU A 17 6.02 -28.34 11.64
CA LEU A 17 7.00 -27.31 11.26
C LEU A 17 8.14 -27.91 10.43
N LEU A 18 8.66 -29.07 10.83
CA LEU A 18 9.69 -29.80 10.08
C LEU A 18 9.17 -30.26 8.72
N LEU A 19 7.94 -30.74 8.63
CA LEU A 19 7.32 -31.12 7.35
C LEU A 19 7.21 -29.91 6.42
N LEU A 20 6.73 -28.76 6.93
CA LEU A 20 6.64 -27.52 6.15
C LEU A 20 8.01 -27.03 5.68
N GLN A 21 9.03 -27.10 6.54
CA GLN A 21 10.41 -26.78 6.16
C GLN A 21 10.93 -27.75 5.12
N PHE A 22 10.69 -29.04 5.27
CA PHE A 22 11.11 -30.05 4.28
C PHE A 22 10.46 -29.80 2.92
N THR A 23 9.16 -29.50 2.88
CA THR A 23 8.46 -29.13 1.64
C THR A 23 9.05 -27.84 1.03
N LEU A 24 9.35 -26.84 1.86
CA LEU A 24 10.04 -25.62 1.42
C LEU A 24 11.41 -25.94 0.78
N TYR A 25 12.25 -26.73 1.46
CA TYR A 25 13.56 -27.10 0.94
C TYR A 25 13.47 -27.86 -0.38
N ILE A 26 12.57 -28.85 -0.50
CA ILE A 26 12.38 -29.58 -1.77
C ILE A 26 11.98 -28.62 -2.89
N THR A 27 10.96 -27.78 -2.66
CA THR A 27 10.45 -26.89 -3.71
C THR A 27 11.47 -25.83 -4.14
N VAL A 28 12.30 -25.34 -3.21
CA VAL A 28 13.35 -24.35 -3.49
C VAL A 28 14.58 -24.97 -4.14
N ILE A 29 15.07 -26.12 -3.64
CA ILE A 29 16.28 -26.78 -4.16
C ILE A 29 16.06 -27.33 -5.57
N PHE A 30 14.90 -27.93 -5.83
CA PHE A 30 14.57 -28.47 -7.16
C PHE A 30 13.90 -27.45 -8.08
N ASP A 31 13.78 -26.19 -7.64
CA ASP A 31 13.13 -25.09 -8.37
C ASP A 31 11.80 -25.49 -9.02
N ILE A 32 10.93 -26.16 -8.24
CA ILE A 32 9.68 -26.73 -8.77
C ILE A 32 8.74 -25.58 -9.19
N PRO A 33 8.41 -25.41 -10.49
CA PRO A 33 7.61 -24.29 -10.96
C PRO A 33 6.26 -24.23 -10.27
N ILE A 34 5.79 -23.02 -9.94
CA ILE A 34 4.56 -22.71 -9.22
C ILE A 34 4.60 -23.16 -7.74
N ALA A 35 5.06 -24.37 -7.46
CA ALA A 35 5.15 -24.91 -6.11
C ALA A 35 6.14 -24.12 -5.24
N ARG A 36 7.32 -23.75 -5.77
CA ARG A 36 8.28 -22.88 -5.07
C ARG A 36 7.64 -21.55 -4.66
N GLN A 37 6.93 -20.91 -5.58
CA GLN A 37 6.28 -19.62 -5.34
C GLN A 37 5.15 -19.77 -4.32
N ALA A 38 4.26 -20.74 -4.49
CA ALA A 38 3.10 -20.93 -3.60
C ALA A 38 3.52 -21.38 -2.19
N VAL A 39 4.35 -22.42 -2.09
CA VAL A 39 4.82 -22.95 -0.80
C VAL A 39 5.71 -21.93 -0.09
N GLY A 40 6.67 -21.35 -0.81
CA GLY A 40 7.55 -20.32 -0.25
C GLY A 40 6.76 -19.11 0.24
N PHE A 41 5.82 -18.61 -0.56
CA PHE A 41 5.01 -17.45 -0.16
C PHE A 41 4.18 -17.74 1.08
N ILE A 42 3.49 -18.88 1.13
CA ILE A 42 2.72 -19.30 2.30
C ILE A 42 3.63 -19.48 3.52
N TYR A 43 4.80 -20.09 3.34
CA TYR A 43 5.75 -20.32 4.43
C TYR A 43 6.23 -18.98 5.02
N PHE A 44 6.88 -18.14 4.20
CA PHE A 44 7.53 -16.92 4.67
C PHE A 44 6.55 -15.84 5.11
N THR A 45 5.31 -15.84 4.63
CA THR A 45 4.30 -14.82 5.00
C THR A 45 3.52 -15.18 6.26
N PHE A 46 3.42 -16.47 6.63
CA PHE A 46 2.57 -16.89 7.75
C PHE A 46 3.31 -17.66 8.85
N ILE A 47 4.26 -18.53 8.51
CA ILE A 47 4.80 -19.52 9.45
C ILE A 47 5.70 -18.90 10.52
N PRO A 48 6.72 -18.07 10.21
CA PRO A 48 7.57 -17.47 11.23
C PRO A 48 6.76 -16.67 12.27
N GLY A 49 5.83 -15.84 11.81
CA GLY A 49 4.98 -15.06 12.69
C GLY A 49 4.00 -15.92 13.50
N PHE A 50 3.43 -16.99 12.93
CA PHE A 50 2.59 -17.92 13.68
C PHE A 50 3.38 -18.61 14.81
N VAL A 51 4.63 -18.98 14.55
CA VAL A 51 5.54 -19.50 15.57
C VAL A 51 5.77 -18.46 16.68
N ILE A 52 6.00 -17.20 16.33
CA ILE A 52 6.16 -16.10 17.31
C ILE A 52 4.87 -15.87 18.13
N VAL A 53 3.69 -15.92 17.50
CA VAL A 53 2.39 -15.82 18.18
C VAL A 53 2.25 -16.92 19.25
N LYS A 54 2.62 -18.16 18.91
CA LYS A 54 2.66 -19.27 19.89
C LYS A 54 3.70 -19.06 20.98
N LEU A 55 4.90 -18.61 20.62
CA LEU A 55 5.98 -18.32 21.58
C LEU A 55 5.53 -17.29 22.62
N LEU A 56 4.79 -16.27 22.19
CA LEU A 56 4.26 -15.21 23.05
C LEU A 56 2.98 -15.62 23.82
N LYS A 57 2.41 -16.81 23.59
CA LYS A 57 1.16 -17.28 24.21
C LYS A 57 0.01 -16.29 24.06
N LEU A 58 -0.23 -15.83 22.83
CA LEU A 58 -1.33 -14.92 22.52
C LEU A 58 -2.67 -15.67 22.41
N ASP A 59 -2.97 -16.55 23.37
CA ASP A 59 -4.06 -17.54 23.32
C ASP A 59 -5.47 -16.91 23.37
N LYS A 60 -5.56 -15.62 23.72
CA LYS A 60 -6.80 -14.85 23.77
C LYS A 60 -7.20 -14.24 22.41
N LEU A 61 -6.32 -14.29 21.43
CA LEU A 61 -6.63 -13.83 20.08
C LEU A 61 -7.61 -14.80 19.40
N ASP A 62 -8.55 -14.26 18.64
CA ASP A 62 -9.38 -15.08 17.77
C ASP A 62 -8.60 -15.55 16.52
N GLY A 63 -9.22 -16.40 15.71
CA GLY A 63 -8.56 -16.97 14.53
C GLY A 63 -8.12 -15.92 13.50
N VAL A 64 -8.86 -14.82 13.34
CA VAL A 64 -8.52 -13.77 12.38
C VAL A 64 -7.43 -12.88 12.93
N GLU A 65 -7.52 -12.49 14.20
CA GLU A 65 -6.44 -11.78 14.90
C GLU A 65 -5.13 -12.60 14.84
N THR A 66 -5.20 -13.91 15.08
CA THR A 66 -4.04 -14.81 14.96
C THR A 66 -3.41 -14.74 13.58
N VAL A 67 -4.21 -14.77 12.50
CA VAL A 67 -3.69 -14.63 11.13
C VAL A 67 -3.04 -13.26 10.91
N LEU A 68 -3.71 -12.17 11.31
CA LEU A 68 -3.19 -10.80 11.14
C LEU A 68 -1.85 -10.59 11.85
N PHE A 69 -1.77 -11.02 13.12
CA PHE A 69 -0.52 -10.95 13.89
C PHE A 69 0.55 -11.87 13.30
N SER A 70 0.18 -13.04 12.76
CA SER A 70 1.13 -13.95 12.10
C SER A 70 1.70 -13.34 10.82
N VAL A 71 0.88 -12.68 10.00
CA VAL A 71 1.36 -11.96 8.80
C VAL A 71 2.29 -10.83 9.20
N GLY A 72 1.85 -9.93 10.09
CA GLY A 72 2.68 -8.81 10.53
C GLY A 72 4.00 -9.23 11.16
N LEU A 73 3.99 -10.24 12.04
CA LEU A 73 5.21 -10.75 12.66
C LEU A 73 6.12 -11.47 11.67
N SER A 74 5.58 -12.14 10.64
CA SER A 74 6.40 -12.74 9.60
C SER A 74 7.09 -11.67 8.75
N ILE A 75 6.36 -10.64 8.29
CA ILE A 75 6.96 -9.54 7.52
C ILE A 75 8.02 -8.79 8.33
N ALA A 76 7.74 -8.50 9.61
CA ALA A 76 8.73 -7.88 10.51
C ALA A 76 9.94 -8.81 10.72
N PHE A 77 9.73 -10.11 10.89
CA PHE A 77 10.80 -11.10 11.01
C PHE A 77 11.69 -11.15 9.76
N LEU A 78 11.11 -11.12 8.55
CA LEU A 78 11.89 -11.12 7.31
C LEU A 78 12.75 -9.85 7.18
N MET A 79 12.21 -8.67 7.52
CA MET A 79 12.97 -7.41 7.49
C MET A 79 14.10 -7.40 8.51
N VAL A 80 13.82 -7.75 9.77
CA VAL A 80 14.81 -7.75 10.85
C VAL A 80 15.89 -8.81 10.60
N LEU A 81 15.50 -10.04 10.30
CA LEU A 81 16.46 -11.13 10.11
C LEU A 81 17.24 -10.96 8.80
N GLY A 82 16.61 -10.42 7.76
CA GLY A 82 17.31 -10.04 6.52
C GLY A 82 18.37 -8.97 6.77
N LEU A 83 18.08 -7.94 7.59
CA LEU A 83 19.09 -6.95 8.01
C LEU A 83 20.22 -7.58 8.81
N VAL A 84 19.90 -8.45 9.78
CA VAL A 84 20.92 -9.17 10.57
C VAL A 84 21.82 -10.01 9.66
N VAL A 85 21.26 -10.72 8.68
CA VAL A 85 22.03 -11.48 7.70
C VAL A 85 22.89 -10.55 6.85
N ASN A 86 22.35 -9.42 6.40
CA ASN A 86 23.08 -8.42 5.63
C ASN A 86 24.34 -7.93 6.35
N ASP A 87 24.18 -7.49 7.60
CA ASP A 87 25.24 -6.81 8.32
C ASP A 87 26.26 -7.80 8.92
N LEU A 88 25.78 -8.92 9.47
CA LEU A 88 26.65 -9.92 10.11
C LEU A 88 27.20 -10.94 9.12
N GLY A 89 26.61 -11.10 7.94
CA GLY A 89 27.02 -12.13 6.97
C GLY A 89 28.48 -11.98 6.52
N SER A 90 28.98 -10.74 6.44
CA SER A 90 30.38 -10.44 6.14
C SER A 90 31.34 -11.03 7.18
N LEU A 91 30.96 -11.07 8.46
CA LEU A 91 31.75 -11.66 9.55
C LEU A 91 31.90 -13.18 9.41
N PHE A 92 30.98 -13.82 8.70
CA PHE A 92 31.02 -15.26 8.39
C PHE A 92 31.59 -15.54 6.99
N GLY A 93 32.17 -14.54 6.32
CA GLY A 93 32.81 -14.68 5.02
C GLY A 93 31.85 -14.67 3.82
N PHE A 94 30.58 -14.29 4.01
CA PHE A 94 29.62 -14.15 2.91
C PHE A 94 29.75 -12.76 2.26
N SER A 95 30.24 -12.72 1.02
CA SER A 95 30.25 -11.49 0.19
C SER A 95 28.88 -11.09 -0.33
N HIS A 96 27.97 -12.06 -0.47
CA HIS A 96 26.60 -11.90 -0.94
C HIS A 96 25.60 -12.47 0.08
N PRO A 97 25.45 -11.82 1.25
CA PRO A 97 24.70 -12.36 2.37
C PRO A 97 23.20 -12.51 2.08
N LEU A 98 22.62 -11.70 1.19
CA LEU A 98 21.20 -11.79 0.80
C LEU A 98 20.95 -12.75 -0.37
N SER A 99 21.95 -13.58 -0.74
CA SER A 99 21.76 -14.65 -1.72
C SER A 99 20.90 -15.79 -1.16
N LEU A 100 20.48 -16.71 -2.03
CA LEU A 100 19.54 -17.78 -1.70
C LEU A 100 20.00 -18.65 -0.51
N ASN A 101 21.24 -19.13 -0.53
CA ASN A 101 21.69 -20.12 0.44
C ASN A 101 21.81 -19.55 1.87
N PRO A 102 22.49 -18.41 2.12
CA PRO A 102 22.57 -17.85 3.47
C PRO A 102 21.20 -17.48 4.03
N LEU A 103 20.30 -16.92 3.20
CA LEU A 103 18.95 -16.58 3.62
C LEU A 103 18.13 -17.83 3.95
N LEU A 104 18.07 -18.83 3.06
CA LEU A 104 17.26 -20.03 3.25
C LEU A 104 17.67 -20.78 4.53
N ILE A 105 18.98 -20.92 4.76
CA ILE A 105 19.52 -21.55 5.97
C ILE A 105 19.14 -20.72 7.20
N THR A 106 19.45 -19.42 7.21
CA THR A 106 19.26 -18.58 8.40
C THR A 106 17.78 -18.44 8.77
N LEU A 107 16.90 -18.20 7.79
CA LEU A 107 15.46 -18.09 8.01
C LEU A 107 14.87 -19.40 8.54
N SER A 108 15.28 -20.54 7.99
CA SER A 108 14.79 -21.87 8.40
C SER A 108 15.28 -22.23 9.81
N VAL A 109 16.57 -22.04 10.09
CA VAL A 109 17.16 -22.31 11.41
C VAL A 109 16.55 -21.41 12.47
N ALA A 110 16.43 -20.10 12.22
CA ALA A 110 15.82 -19.17 13.16
C ALA A 110 14.34 -19.53 13.43
N THR A 111 13.57 -19.87 12.39
CA THR A 111 12.18 -20.32 12.55
C THR A 111 12.08 -21.61 13.35
N LEU A 112 13.00 -22.56 13.15
CA LEU A 112 13.04 -23.81 13.91
C LEU A 112 13.39 -23.57 15.38
N ILE A 113 14.39 -22.73 15.67
CA ILE A 113 14.77 -22.34 17.04
C ILE A 113 13.59 -21.69 17.76
N LEU A 114 12.90 -20.75 17.11
CA LEU A 114 11.67 -20.14 17.65
C LEU A 114 10.58 -21.19 17.86
N GLY A 115 10.46 -22.17 16.96
CA GLY A 115 9.52 -23.29 17.05
C GLY A 115 9.79 -24.16 18.27
N ILE A 116 11.05 -24.54 18.49
CA ILE A 116 11.50 -25.32 19.65
C ILE A 116 11.27 -24.53 20.94
N ALA A 117 11.60 -23.24 20.96
CA ALA A 117 11.34 -22.37 22.11
C ALA A 117 9.84 -22.25 22.41
N ALA A 118 8.99 -22.12 21.38
CA ALA A 118 7.54 -22.09 21.53
C ALA A 118 7.00 -23.42 22.11
N TYR A 119 7.55 -24.55 21.65
CA TYR A 119 7.21 -25.88 22.16
C TYR A 119 7.66 -26.06 23.62
N ALA A 120 8.90 -25.72 23.96
CA ALA A 120 9.43 -25.81 25.32
C ALA A 120 8.65 -24.94 26.31
N ARG A 121 8.14 -23.78 25.85
CA ARG A 121 7.30 -22.89 26.65
C ARG A 121 5.85 -23.38 26.76
N SER A 122 5.41 -24.33 25.93
CA SER A 122 4.06 -24.87 25.99
C SER A 122 3.94 -25.84 27.18
N ASN A 123 3.22 -25.42 28.22
CA ASN A 123 2.66 -26.38 29.19
C ASN A 123 1.43 -26.96 28.51
N ASP A 124 1.23 -28.29 28.52
CA ASP A 124 0.10 -29.01 27.91
C ASP A 124 -1.22 -28.20 27.95
N SER A 125 -1.41 -27.35 26.95
CA SER A 125 -2.49 -26.39 26.92
C SER A 125 -3.64 -27.04 26.18
N LYS A 126 -4.81 -27.03 26.80
CA LYS A 126 -6.03 -27.65 26.28
C LYS A 126 -6.24 -27.24 24.81
N PRO A 127 -6.59 -28.21 23.93
CA PRO A 127 -6.81 -27.92 22.52
C PRO A 127 -7.88 -26.84 22.39
N HIS A 128 -7.58 -25.80 21.62
CA HIS A 128 -8.59 -24.85 21.21
C HIS A 128 -9.56 -25.61 20.31
N ASN A 129 -10.81 -25.79 20.75
CA ASN A 129 -11.87 -26.36 19.93
C ASN A 129 -12.02 -25.47 18.69
N ARG A 130 -11.41 -25.89 17.58
CA ARG A 130 -11.75 -25.34 16.27
C ARG A 130 -13.16 -25.83 15.97
N GLU A 131 -14.12 -24.92 16.07
CA GLU A 131 -15.39 -25.14 15.39
C GLU A 131 -15.05 -25.41 13.92
N SER A 132 -15.38 -26.60 13.42
CA SER A 132 -15.30 -26.88 11.98
C SER A 132 -16.33 -25.97 11.31
N SER A 133 -15.88 -24.82 10.81
CA SER A 133 -16.73 -23.99 9.98
C SER A 133 -16.92 -24.75 8.67
N SER A 134 -18.09 -25.36 8.47
CA SER A 134 -18.47 -25.80 7.13
C SER A 134 -18.43 -24.56 6.23
N PHE A 135 -17.66 -24.65 5.13
CA PHE A 135 -17.70 -23.60 4.13
C PHE A 135 -19.13 -23.50 3.62
N SER A 136 -19.77 -22.34 3.77
CA SER A 136 -21.06 -22.15 3.12
C SER A 136 -20.81 -22.11 1.60
N PRO A 137 -21.70 -22.67 0.78
CA PRO A 137 -21.60 -22.54 -0.68
C PRO A 137 -21.48 -21.07 -1.14
N VAL A 138 -22.06 -20.14 -0.39
CA VAL A 138 -21.94 -18.69 -0.62
C VAL A 138 -20.50 -18.19 -0.44
N GLY A 139 -19.71 -18.79 0.45
CA GLY A 139 -18.29 -18.48 0.60
C GLY A 139 -17.47 -18.78 -0.65
N LEU A 140 -17.85 -19.80 -1.43
CA LEU A 140 -17.16 -20.14 -2.69
C LEU A 140 -17.36 -19.06 -3.77
N LEU A 141 -18.50 -18.36 -3.77
CA LEU A 141 -18.74 -17.26 -4.72
C LEU A 141 -17.73 -16.12 -4.53
N PHE A 142 -17.29 -15.85 -3.30
CA PHE A 142 -16.28 -14.82 -3.03
C PHE A 142 -14.88 -15.22 -3.49
N VAL A 143 -14.54 -16.51 -3.48
CA VAL A 143 -13.25 -17.00 -4.01
C VAL A 143 -13.14 -16.76 -5.52
N PHE A 144 -14.28 -16.77 -6.23
CA PHE A 144 -14.30 -16.52 -7.66
C PHE A 144 -14.03 -15.05 -8.02
N LEU A 145 -14.28 -14.08 -7.11
CA LEU A 145 -14.11 -12.66 -7.40
C LEU A 145 -12.67 -12.26 -7.75
N PRO A 146 -11.64 -12.61 -6.94
CA PRO A 146 -10.25 -12.34 -7.32
C PRO A 146 -9.85 -13.02 -8.63
N ILE A 147 -10.29 -14.26 -8.88
CA ILE A 147 -9.98 -14.99 -10.11
C ILE A 147 -10.55 -14.25 -11.32
N LEU A 148 -11.82 -13.87 -11.25
CA LEU A 148 -12.50 -13.11 -12.29
C LEU A 148 -11.83 -11.74 -12.54
N SER A 149 -11.35 -11.09 -11.48
CA SER A 149 -10.65 -9.80 -11.59
C SER A 149 -9.28 -9.95 -12.26
N ILE A 150 -8.52 -10.99 -11.92
CA ILE A 150 -7.24 -11.30 -12.56
C ILE A 150 -7.45 -11.61 -14.04
N VAL A 151 -8.37 -12.53 -14.36
CA VAL A 151 -8.67 -12.92 -15.74
C VAL A 151 -9.19 -11.72 -16.53
N GLY A 152 -10.08 -10.91 -15.95
CA GLY A 152 -10.59 -9.71 -16.59
C GLY A 152 -9.50 -8.66 -16.86
N ALA A 153 -8.58 -8.43 -15.93
CA ALA A 153 -7.48 -7.49 -16.13
C ALA A 153 -6.52 -7.96 -17.23
N MET A 154 -6.19 -9.26 -17.26
CA MET A 154 -5.42 -9.86 -18.35
C MET A 154 -6.15 -9.73 -19.70
N TRP A 155 -7.47 -9.94 -19.71
CA TRP A 155 -8.30 -9.81 -20.90
C TRP A 155 -8.28 -8.38 -21.45
N VAL A 156 -8.38 -7.37 -20.58
CA VAL A 156 -8.24 -5.96 -20.98
C VAL A 156 -6.85 -5.66 -21.53
N ASN A 157 -5.79 -6.17 -20.90
CA ASN A 157 -4.43 -5.93 -21.34
C ASN A 157 -4.19 -6.47 -22.78
N VAL A 158 -4.68 -7.68 -23.06
CA VAL A 158 -4.48 -8.36 -24.35
C VAL A 158 -5.47 -7.89 -25.43
N TYR A 159 -6.77 -7.88 -25.11
CA TYR A 159 -7.84 -7.68 -26.10
C TYR A 159 -8.48 -6.30 -26.05
N ARG A 160 -8.10 -5.46 -25.08
CA ARG A 160 -8.69 -4.12 -24.86
C ARG A 160 -10.20 -4.16 -24.55
N ASP A 161 -10.72 -5.30 -24.13
CA ASP A 161 -12.13 -5.51 -23.76
C ASP A 161 -12.28 -5.60 -22.23
N ASN A 162 -13.16 -4.77 -21.66
CA ASN A 162 -13.39 -4.60 -20.22
C ASN A 162 -14.64 -5.31 -19.68
N LEU A 163 -15.35 -6.08 -20.50
CA LEU A 163 -16.65 -6.67 -20.14
C LEU A 163 -16.56 -7.54 -18.87
N LEU A 164 -15.50 -8.35 -18.76
CA LEU A 164 -15.27 -9.21 -17.60
C LEU A 164 -15.03 -8.40 -16.31
N LEU A 165 -14.33 -7.26 -16.40
CA LEU A 165 -14.13 -6.38 -15.25
C LEU A 165 -15.40 -5.63 -14.87
N LEU A 166 -16.19 -5.16 -15.83
CA LEU A 166 -17.51 -4.59 -15.57
C LEU A 166 -18.41 -5.58 -14.83
N PHE A 167 -18.39 -6.85 -15.23
CA PHE A 167 -19.09 -7.92 -14.53
C PHE A 167 -18.52 -8.14 -13.11
N ALA A 168 -17.20 -8.16 -12.93
CA ALA A 168 -16.55 -8.28 -11.62
C ALA A 168 -16.96 -7.16 -10.64
N ILE A 169 -16.91 -5.90 -11.07
CA ILE A 169 -17.29 -4.73 -10.27
C ILE A 169 -18.77 -4.79 -9.88
N THR A 170 -19.64 -5.18 -10.82
CA THR A 170 -21.07 -5.40 -10.57
C THR A 170 -21.29 -6.51 -9.55
N ALA A 171 -20.57 -7.63 -9.68
CA ALA A 171 -20.66 -8.76 -8.75
C ALA A 171 -20.20 -8.37 -7.34
N ILE A 172 -19.13 -7.59 -7.20
CA ILE A 172 -18.68 -7.04 -5.90
C ILE A 172 -19.80 -6.21 -5.25
N ALA A 173 -20.41 -5.28 -6.01
CA ALA A 173 -21.48 -4.43 -5.50
C ALA A 173 -22.70 -5.26 -5.03
N ILE A 174 -23.16 -6.21 -5.84
CA ILE A 174 -24.29 -7.09 -5.51
C ILE A 174 -23.97 -7.96 -4.29
N LEU A 175 -22.79 -8.58 -4.25
CA LEU A 175 -22.40 -9.45 -3.14
C LEU A 175 -22.19 -8.66 -1.84
N PHE A 176 -21.71 -7.41 -1.92
CA PHE A 176 -21.66 -6.50 -0.78
C PHE A 176 -23.08 -6.19 -0.26
N ILE A 177 -24.02 -5.82 -1.14
CA ILE A 177 -25.43 -5.58 -0.80
C ILE A 177 -26.02 -6.80 -0.09
N MET A 178 -25.89 -7.99 -0.69
CA MET A 178 -26.42 -9.24 -0.16
C MET A 178 -25.84 -9.58 1.22
N SER A 179 -24.52 -9.43 1.39
CA SER A 179 -23.80 -9.69 2.65
C SER A 179 -24.16 -8.69 3.74
N ALA A 180 -24.40 -7.45 3.35
CA ALA A 180 -24.82 -6.41 4.27
C ALA A 180 -26.27 -6.64 4.72
N PHE A 181 -27.18 -7.18 3.90
CA PHE A 181 -28.60 -7.34 4.24
C PHE A 181 -28.97 -8.64 4.97
N SER A 182 -28.44 -9.78 4.52
CA SER A 182 -28.99 -11.07 4.90
C SER A 182 -28.07 -11.85 5.84
N LYS A 183 -28.42 -11.86 7.14
CA LYS A 183 -27.81 -12.77 8.12
C LYS A 183 -28.08 -14.25 7.81
N LYS A 184 -29.14 -14.54 7.06
CA LYS A 184 -29.53 -15.89 6.65
C LYS A 184 -28.64 -16.40 5.51
N LEU A 185 -28.21 -15.50 4.62
CA LEU A 185 -27.36 -15.83 3.49
C LEU A 185 -25.89 -15.95 3.89
N LEU A 186 -25.40 -15.02 4.70
CA LEU A 186 -24.00 -14.98 5.12
C LEU A 186 -23.88 -14.80 6.63
N SER A 187 -23.17 -15.74 7.26
CA SER A 187 -22.80 -15.62 8.67
C SER A 187 -21.85 -14.44 8.87
N GLN A 188 -22.07 -13.63 9.91
CA GLN A 188 -21.17 -12.54 10.27
C GLN A 188 -19.76 -13.03 10.65
N LYS A 189 -19.57 -14.34 10.90
CA LYS A 189 -18.26 -14.97 11.06
C LYS A 189 -17.42 -14.90 9.76
N LEU A 190 -18.06 -14.78 8.59
CA LEU A 190 -17.40 -14.73 7.28
C LEU A 190 -17.07 -13.31 6.79
N TYR A 191 -17.47 -12.25 7.51
CA TYR A 191 -17.17 -10.88 7.09
C TYR A 191 -15.67 -10.60 6.88
N PRO A 192 -14.75 -11.05 7.75
CA PRO A 192 -13.31 -10.89 7.49
C PRO A 192 -12.86 -11.53 6.17
N PHE A 193 -13.37 -12.72 5.86
CA PHE A 193 -13.06 -13.44 4.63
C PHE A 193 -13.63 -12.71 3.39
N VAL A 194 -14.87 -12.24 3.47
CA VAL A 194 -15.49 -11.47 2.39
C VAL A 194 -14.75 -10.17 2.12
N ILE A 195 -14.35 -9.44 3.19
CA ILE A 195 -13.55 -8.22 3.06
C ILE A 195 -12.23 -8.53 2.37
N PHE A 196 -11.55 -9.60 2.78
CA PHE A 196 -10.29 -10.01 2.16
C PHE A 196 -10.44 -10.32 0.67
N MET A 197 -11.50 -11.05 0.29
CA MET A 197 -11.74 -11.40 -1.12
C MET A 197 -12.15 -10.19 -1.97
N ILE A 198 -12.95 -9.26 -1.43
CA ILE A 198 -13.26 -8.00 -2.12
C ILE A 198 -12.00 -7.15 -2.27
N ALA A 199 -11.18 -7.03 -1.21
CA ALA A 199 -9.91 -6.30 -1.27
C ALA A 199 -8.98 -6.86 -2.34
N LEU A 200 -8.76 -8.19 -2.37
CA LEU A 200 -7.94 -8.84 -3.41
C LEU A 200 -8.51 -8.65 -4.81
N SER A 201 -9.83 -8.75 -4.97
CA SER A 201 -10.50 -8.53 -6.25
C SER A 201 -10.32 -7.10 -6.75
N LEU A 202 -10.44 -6.11 -5.88
CA LEU A 202 -10.21 -4.71 -6.23
C LEU A 202 -8.74 -4.44 -6.55
N LEU A 203 -7.83 -4.99 -5.74
CA LEU A 203 -6.41 -4.76 -5.95
C LEU A 203 -5.92 -5.42 -7.25
N TYR A 204 -6.34 -6.65 -7.54
CA TYR A 204 -5.87 -7.35 -8.74
C TYR A 204 -6.56 -6.93 -10.04
N HIS A 205 -7.75 -6.29 -10.00
CA HIS A 205 -8.30 -5.72 -11.23
C HIS A 205 -7.40 -4.60 -11.79
N SER A 206 -6.71 -3.88 -10.91
CA SER A 206 -5.85 -2.75 -11.27
C SER A 206 -4.39 -3.14 -11.44
N SER A 207 -3.87 -3.95 -10.51
CA SER A 207 -2.45 -4.33 -10.52
C SER A 207 -2.04 -5.12 -11.77
N ILE A 208 -2.93 -5.99 -12.27
CA ILE A 208 -2.63 -6.92 -13.38
C ILE A 208 -2.97 -6.32 -14.76
N ILE A 209 -3.38 -5.05 -14.82
CA ILE A 209 -3.86 -4.40 -16.06
C ILE A 209 -2.77 -4.17 -17.13
N SER A 210 -1.51 -4.23 -16.73
CA SER A 210 -0.32 -3.94 -17.53
C SER A 210 0.65 -5.11 -17.43
N ASN A 211 1.57 -5.28 -18.40
CA ASN A 211 2.71 -6.18 -18.22
C ASN A 211 3.70 -5.61 -17.20
N ASN A 212 3.99 -4.31 -17.31
CA ASN A 212 4.99 -3.58 -16.54
C ASN A 212 4.40 -2.87 -15.32
N LEU A 213 5.26 -2.34 -14.46
CA LEU A 213 4.85 -1.53 -13.30
C LEU A 213 4.19 -0.23 -13.79
N VAL A 214 3.09 0.15 -13.14
CA VAL A 214 2.33 1.37 -13.44
C VAL A 214 2.41 2.27 -12.22
N SER A 215 2.89 3.51 -12.38
CA SER A 215 3.19 4.37 -11.25
C SER A 215 1.97 5.06 -10.62
N TYR A 216 0.90 5.25 -11.40
CA TYR A 216 -0.21 6.13 -11.02
C TYR A 216 0.28 7.49 -10.48
N GLY A 217 1.34 8.03 -11.10
CA GLY A 217 1.95 9.31 -10.69
C GLY A 217 2.68 9.27 -9.35
N SER A 218 3.19 8.11 -8.95
CA SER A 218 3.88 7.91 -7.66
C SER A 218 5.24 7.22 -7.82
N ASP A 219 5.81 6.72 -6.71
CA ASP A 219 7.24 6.47 -6.55
C ASP A 219 7.69 5.03 -6.86
N VAL A 220 6.87 4.21 -7.53
CA VAL A 220 7.18 2.78 -7.72
C VAL A 220 8.50 2.54 -8.46
N HIS A 221 8.91 3.44 -9.34
CA HIS A 221 10.13 3.27 -10.13
C HIS A 221 11.38 3.51 -9.29
N VAL A 222 11.42 4.53 -8.44
CA VAL A 222 12.51 4.72 -7.46
C VAL A 222 12.51 3.61 -6.40
N GLU A 223 11.34 3.10 -5.99
CA GLU A 223 11.25 1.93 -5.10
C GLU A 223 11.81 0.66 -5.77
N ASN A 224 11.48 0.44 -7.05
CA ASN A 224 12.02 -0.66 -7.83
C ASN A 224 13.53 -0.53 -8.05
N PHE A 225 14.03 0.69 -8.26
CA PHE A 225 15.45 0.96 -8.35
C PHE A 225 16.19 0.61 -7.04
N ALA A 226 15.67 1.03 -5.89
CA ALA A 226 16.24 0.70 -4.57
C ALA A 226 16.22 -0.82 -4.31
N PHE A 227 15.10 -1.46 -4.65
CA PHE A 227 14.96 -2.91 -4.60
C PHE A 227 16.01 -3.61 -5.47
N GLN A 228 16.04 -3.33 -6.78
CA GLN A 228 16.94 -4.01 -7.71
C GLN A 228 18.41 -3.75 -7.38
N THR A 229 18.75 -2.57 -6.87
CA THR A 229 20.11 -2.29 -6.38
C THR A 229 20.51 -3.24 -5.25
N THR A 230 19.60 -3.49 -4.30
CA THR A 230 19.84 -4.43 -3.19
C THR A 230 19.90 -5.88 -3.68
N ALA A 231 18.98 -6.26 -4.57
CA ALA A 231 18.87 -7.62 -5.08
C ALA A 231 20.05 -8.02 -5.97
N ASN A 232 20.46 -7.16 -6.90
CA ASN A 232 21.56 -7.42 -7.83
C ASN A 232 22.91 -7.53 -7.11
N ASN A 233 23.10 -6.77 -6.03
CA ASN A 233 24.30 -6.87 -5.19
C ASN A 233 24.21 -8.02 -4.18
N ALA A 234 23.01 -8.57 -3.96
CA ALA A 234 22.70 -9.47 -2.83
C ALA A 234 23.22 -8.93 -1.49
N TYR A 235 23.18 -7.60 -1.36
CA TYR A 235 23.71 -6.83 -0.24
C TYR A 235 23.05 -5.45 -0.23
N TRP A 236 22.48 -5.09 0.91
CA TRP A 236 21.97 -3.76 1.18
C TRP A 236 23.10 -2.89 1.74
N SER A 237 23.27 -1.71 1.14
CA SER A 237 24.30 -0.75 1.53
C SER A 237 23.72 0.65 1.65
N LEU A 238 24.39 1.48 2.45
CA LEU A 238 24.05 2.88 2.58
C LEU A 238 24.46 3.64 1.30
N PRO A 239 23.63 4.57 0.80
CA PRO A 239 23.95 5.32 -0.40
C PRO A 239 25.22 6.15 -0.20
N SER A 240 26.06 6.25 -1.23
CA SER A 240 27.20 7.18 -1.25
C SER A 240 26.71 8.62 -1.09
N SER A 241 27.51 9.46 -0.44
CA SER A 241 27.23 10.85 -0.02
C SER A 241 27.07 11.88 -1.15
N LEU A 242 26.55 11.50 -2.32
CA LEU A 242 26.22 12.43 -3.41
C LEU A 242 25.03 13.30 -3.02
N GLU A 243 25.17 14.62 -3.13
CA GLU A 243 24.17 15.61 -2.68
C GLU A 243 22.80 15.47 -3.39
N TRP A 244 22.77 15.01 -4.64
CA TRP A 244 21.52 14.79 -5.38
C TRP A 244 20.85 13.43 -5.06
N ALA A 245 21.45 12.60 -4.19
CA ALA A 245 20.92 11.30 -3.78
C ALA A 245 20.02 11.38 -2.53
N THR A 246 19.61 12.56 -2.06
CA THR A 246 18.78 12.73 -0.86
C THR A 246 17.42 12.04 -0.99
N GLY A 247 16.74 12.19 -2.13
CA GLY A 247 15.47 11.52 -2.41
C GLY A 247 15.60 9.99 -2.39
N PHE A 248 16.61 9.46 -3.08
CA PHE A 248 16.93 8.04 -3.09
C PHE A 248 17.30 7.52 -1.69
N SER A 249 18.05 8.30 -0.90
CA SER A 249 18.50 7.88 0.44
C SER A 249 17.35 7.63 1.39
N ARG A 250 16.27 8.42 1.30
CA ARG A 250 15.05 8.21 2.08
C ARG A 250 14.36 6.90 1.70
N VAL A 251 14.33 6.56 0.41
CA VAL A 251 13.73 5.31 -0.08
C VAL A 251 14.61 4.10 0.25
N ASN A 252 15.92 4.20 0.07
CA ASN A 252 16.87 3.13 0.35
C ASN A 252 16.93 2.75 1.84
N ALA A 253 16.62 3.68 2.74
CA ALA A 253 16.50 3.41 4.17
C ALA A 253 15.26 2.56 4.55
N MET A 254 14.33 2.33 3.62
CA MET A 254 13.13 1.55 3.86
C MET A 254 13.39 0.07 3.54
N LEU A 255 13.51 -0.76 4.59
CA LEU A 255 13.67 -2.21 4.47
C LEU A 255 12.49 -2.86 3.76
N SER A 256 11.30 -2.25 3.83
CA SER A 256 10.12 -2.75 3.15
C SER A 256 10.22 -2.71 1.64
N VAL A 257 11.14 -1.95 1.02
CA VAL A 257 11.36 -1.94 -0.44
C VAL A 257 12.81 -2.24 -0.83
N THR A 258 13.64 -2.67 0.12
CA THR A 258 15.02 -3.09 -0.14
C THR A 258 15.22 -4.55 0.27
N ILE A 259 15.35 -4.82 1.57
CA ILE A 259 15.59 -6.17 2.09
C ILE A 259 14.37 -7.08 1.91
N LEU A 260 13.16 -6.61 2.26
CA LEU A 260 11.95 -7.44 2.18
C LEU A 260 11.70 -8.02 0.77
N PRO A 261 11.66 -7.21 -0.31
CA PRO A 261 11.48 -7.77 -1.64
C PRO A 261 12.67 -8.63 -2.08
N THR A 262 13.91 -8.28 -1.71
CA THR A 262 15.10 -9.09 -2.00
C THR A 262 15.02 -10.48 -1.38
N VAL A 263 14.56 -10.58 -0.13
CA VAL A 263 14.34 -11.87 0.54
C VAL A 263 13.29 -12.67 -0.22
N TYR A 264 12.14 -12.07 -0.55
CA TYR A 264 11.09 -12.78 -1.28
C TYR A 264 11.53 -13.24 -2.67
N THR A 265 12.16 -12.38 -3.48
CA THR A 265 12.55 -12.77 -4.85
C THR A 265 13.67 -13.81 -4.86
N SER A 266 14.62 -13.72 -3.92
CA SER A 266 15.64 -14.75 -3.70
C SER A 266 14.99 -16.10 -3.34
N MET A 267 14.04 -16.12 -2.40
CA MET A 267 13.40 -17.36 -1.96
C MET A 267 12.42 -17.95 -2.99
N LEU A 268 11.63 -17.10 -3.65
CA LEU A 268 10.55 -17.52 -4.54
C LEU A 268 10.97 -17.68 -6.01
N ASN A 269 12.12 -17.13 -6.41
CA ASN A 269 12.56 -17.04 -7.80
C ASN A 269 11.49 -16.39 -8.69
N ILE A 270 11.13 -15.17 -8.31
CA ILE A 270 10.21 -14.31 -9.07
C ILE A 270 10.90 -12.98 -9.39
N ASP A 271 10.50 -12.35 -10.49
CA ASP A 271 11.02 -11.05 -10.89
C ASP A 271 10.39 -9.90 -10.06
N SER A 272 10.94 -8.69 -10.23
CA SER A 272 10.50 -7.53 -9.46
C SER A 272 9.08 -7.06 -9.76
N THR A 273 8.62 -7.31 -10.99
CA THR A 273 7.27 -6.94 -11.44
C THR A 273 6.23 -7.79 -10.73
N LEU A 274 6.43 -9.12 -10.65
CA LEU A 274 5.55 -9.99 -9.87
C LEU A 274 5.58 -9.68 -8.37
N MET A 275 6.74 -9.30 -7.83
CA MET A 275 6.86 -8.92 -6.43
C MET A 275 5.91 -7.77 -6.08
N PHE A 276 5.96 -6.66 -6.82
CA PHE A 276 5.12 -5.49 -6.55
C PHE A 276 3.67 -5.64 -7.05
N LYS A 277 3.39 -6.46 -8.08
CA LYS A 277 2.02 -6.61 -8.60
C LYS A 277 1.20 -7.70 -7.92
N VAL A 278 1.84 -8.70 -7.30
CA VAL A 278 1.15 -9.84 -6.68
C VAL A 278 1.37 -9.85 -5.17
N ILE A 279 2.63 -9.85 -4.72
CA ILE A 279 2.94 -10.10 -3.32
C ILE A 279 2.54 -8.93 -2.42
N TYR A 280 2.88 -7.70 -2.78
CA TYR A 280 2.55 -6.51 -1.98
C TYR A 280 1.04 -6.26 -1.89
N PRO A 281 0.26 -6.29 -3.00
CA PRO A 281 -1.18 -6.13 -2.93
C PRO A 281 -1.86 -7.22 -2.10
N PHE A 282 -1.35 -8.46 -2.14
CA PHE A 282 -1.87 -9.53 -1.28
C PHE A 282 -1.68 -9.21 0.21
N ILE A 283 -0.49 -8.75 0.59
CA ILE A 283 -0.19 -8.34 1.97
C ILE A 283 -1.07 -7.14 2.35
N PHE A 284 -1.21 -6.17 1.46
CA PHE A 284 -2.01 -4.96 1.66
C PHE A 284 -3.50 -5.26 1.88
N ALA A 285 -4.05 -6.31 1.26
CA ALA A 285 -5.44 -6.73 1.47
C ALA A 285 -5.76 -7.04 2.95
N PHE A 286 -4.76 -7.41 3.76
CA PHE A 286 -4.96 -7.61 5.20
C PHE A 286 -5.20 -6.31 5.97
N VAL A 287 -4.84 -5.13 5.44
CA VAL A 287 -5.14 -3.83 6.07
C VAL A 287 -6.64 -3.64 6.24
N ALA A 288 -7.43 -3.91 5.19
CA ALA A 288 -8.90 -3.82 5.26
C ALA A 288 -9.50 -4.78 6.32
N VAL A 289 -8.94 -5.99 6.42
CA VAL A 289 -9.35 -6.99 7.43
C VAL A 289 -8.97 -6.55 8.84
N ALA A 290 -7.78 -6.00 9.03
CA ALA A 290 -7.30 -5.48 10.31
C ALA A 290 -8.11 -4.27 10.78
N LEU A 291 -8.48 -3.37 9.87
CA LEU A 291 -9.37 -2.25 10.17
C LEU A 291 -10.77 -2.72 10.57
N TYR A 292 -11.32 -3.72 9.88
CA TYR A 292 -12.57 -4.34 10.30
C TYR A 292 -12.48 -4.92 11.72
N GLN A 293 -11.39 -5.64 12.03
CA GLN A 293 -11.12 -6.19 13.36
C GLN A 293 -11.02 -5.10 14.41
N LEU A 294 -10.34 -3.99 14.09
CA LEU A 294 -10.22 -2.83 14.95
C LEU A 294 -11.59 -2.22 15.26
N TRP A 295 -12.39 -1.97 14.22
CA TRP A 295 -13.66 -1.25 14.37
C TRP A 295 -14.76 -2.09 15.03
N GLN A 296 -14.79 -3.41 14.80
CA GLN A 296 -15.80 -4.26 15.44
C GLN A 296 -15.64 -4.37 16.96
N MET A 297 -14.52 -3.88 17.53
CA MET A 297 -14.39 -3.70 18.99
C MET A 297 -15.30 -2.62 19.55
N TYR A 298 -15.71 -1.64 18.73
CA TYR A 298 -16.42 -0.44 19.17
C TYR A 298 -17.82 -0.29 18.54
N ILE A 299 -18.01 -0.81 17.33
CA ILE A 299 -19.28 -0.76 16.61
C ILE A 299 -19.78 -2.16 16.25
N SER A 300 -21.03 -2.27 15.79
CA SER A 300 -21.57 -3.58 15.40
C SER A 300 -20.80 -4.18 14.22
N LYS A 301 -20.65 -5.51 14.18
CA LYS A 301 -19.98 -6.23 13.07
C LYS A 301 -20.46 -5.80 11.69
N ARG A 302 -21.77 -5.57 11.55
CA ARG A 302 -22.37 -5.07 10.31
C ARG A 302 -21.92 -3.66 9.95
N TYR A 303 -21.83 -2.77 10.94
CA TYR A 303 -21.37 -1.39 10.71
C TYR A 303 -19.87 -1.37 10.39
N ALA A 304 -19.06 -2.19 11.05
CA ALA A 304 -17.65 -2.35 10.73
C ALA A 304 -17.45 -2.90 9.31
N PHE A 305 -18.27 -3.86 8.87
CA PHE A 305 -18.25 -4.38 7.50
C PHE A 305 -18.57 -3.30 6.45
N ILE A 306 -19.60 -2.48 6.70
CA ILE A 306 -19.97 -1.35 5.82
C ILE A 306 -18.87 -0.29 5.81
N ALA A 307 -18.25 0.02 6.94
CA ALA A 307 -17.12 0.94 7.02
C ALA A 307 -15.88 0.42 6.26
N ALA A 308 -15.62 -0.89 6.32
CA ALA A 308 -14.54 -1.52 5.54
C ALA A 308 -14.79 -1.42 4.04
N PHE A 309 -16.05 -1.54 3.62
CA PHE A 309 -16.39 -1.31 2.22
C PHE A 309 -16.15 0.14 1.79
N LEU A 310 -16.47 1.14 2.62
CA LEU A 310 -16.12 2.55 2.31
C LEU A 310 -14.61 2.74 2.12
N PHE A 311 -13.79 2.16 3.01
CA PHE A 311 -12.34 2.20 2.90
C PHE A 311 -11.85 1.59 1.58
N MET A 312 -12.33 0.39 1.23
CA MET A 312 -11.95 -0.28 -0.02
C MET A 312 -12.54 0.38 -1.28
N ALA A 313 -13.66 1.11 -1.14
CA ALA A 313 -14.32 1.76 -2.27
C ALA A 313 -13.59 3.03 -2.73
N GLN A 314 -12.73 3.61 -1.88
CA GLN A 314 -11.94 4.77 -2.24
C GLN A 314 -10.90 4.41 -3.31
N SER A 315 -10.86 5.17 -4.40
CA SER A 315 -10.02 4.86 -5.57
C SER A 315 -8.54 4.70 -5.23
N THR A 316 -8.00 5.52 -4.33
CA THR A 316 -6.62 5.43 -3.82
C THR A 316 -6.24 4.00 -3.39
N PHE A 317 -7.17 3.24 -2.79
CA PHE A 317 -6.92 1.86 -2.34
C PHE A 317 -6.45 0.92 -3.47
N TYR A 318 -6.93 1.14 -4.71
CA TYR A 318 -6.64 0.33 -5.89
C TYR A 318 -6.17 1.16 -7.09
N THR A 319 -5.55 2.32 -6.85
CA THR A 319 -4.85 3.11 -7.88
C THR A 319 -3.49 3.53 -7.35
N GLU A 320 -3.40 4.68 -6.67
CA GLU A 320 -2.16 5.29 -6.19
C GLU A 320 -1.34 4.37 -5.29
N MET A 321 -1.98 3.48 -4.51
CA MET A 321 -1.25 2.54 -3.66
C MET A 321 -0.31 1.62 -4.44
N PHE A 322 -0.58 1.29 -5.71
CA PHE A 322 0.34 0.51 -6.57
C PHE A 322 1.63 1.26 -6.90
N GLY A 323 1.57 2.57 -6.84
CA GLY A 323 2.72 3.44 -6.93
C GLY A 323 3.55 3.54 -5.65
N LEU A 324 3.12 2.91 -4.55
CA LEU A 324 3.62 3.17 -3.18
C LEU A 324 3.75 1.87 -2.36
N ASN A 325 4.60 0.94 -2.80
CA ASN A 325 4.76 -0.37 -2.19
C ASN A 325 5.24 -0.28 -0.74
N ARG A 326 6.09 0.70 -0.43
CA ARG A 326 6.54 0.94 0.95
C ARG A 326 5.39 1.39 1.86
N GLN A 327 4.42 2.15 1.33
CA GLN A 327 3.24 2.60 2.07
C GLN A 327 2.27 1.44 2.33
N MET A 328 2.09 0.52 1.38
CA MET A 328 1.26 -0.68 1.60
C MET A 328 1.72 -1.48 2.82
N ILE A 329 3.04 -1.69 2.97
CA ILE A 329 3.62 -2.40 4.11
C ILE A 329 3.52 -1.57 5.40
N ALA A 330 3.77 -0.26 5.32
CA ALA A 330 3.64 0.63 6.47
C ALA A 330 2.20 0.68 7.01
N GLU A 331 1.19 0.70 6.14
CA GLU A 331 -0.22 0.71 6.52
C GLU A 331 -0.64 -0.56 7.28
N LEU A 332 -0.06 -1.72 6.93
CA LEU A 332 -0.21 -2.95 7.72
C LEU A 332 0.32 -2.77 9.15
N PHE A 333 1.54 -2.25 9.31
CA PHE A 333 2.11 -2.03 10.64
C PHE A 333 1.40 -0.94 11.42
N PHE A 334 0.90 0.10 10.75
CA PHE A 334 0.09 1.14 11.37
C PHE A 334 -1.16 0.56 12.02
N VAL A 335 -1.95 -0.23 11.28
CA VAL A 335 -3.17 -0.82 11.84
C VAL A 335 -2.89 -1.89 12.89
N LEU A 336 -1.80 -2.65 12.76
CA LEU A 336 -1.37 -3.62 13.77
C LEU A 336 -0.93 -2.93 15.08
N LEU A 337 -0.23 -1.80 15.01
CA LEU A 337 0.09 -0.98 16.17
C LEU A 337 -1.18 -0.46 16.86
N LEU A 338 -2.17 0.01 16.08
CA LEU A 338 -3.47 0.40 16.64
C LEU A 338 -4.14 -0.79 17.35
N LEU A 339 -4.14 -1.98 16.76
CA LEU A 339 -4.68 -3.19 17.40
C LEU A 339 -3.96 -3.53 18.71
N VAL A 340 -2.63 -3.47 18.73
CA VAL A 340 -1.80 -3.72 19.93
C VAL A 340 -2.12 -2.73 21.05
N VAL A 341 -2.22 -1.45 20.73
CA VAL A 341 -2.48 -0.36 21.68
C VAL A 341 -3.91 -0.42 22.20
N LEU A 342 -4.89 -0.69 21.35
CA LEU A 342 -6.31 -0.55 21.68
C LEU A 342 -6.94 -1.83 22.23
N THR A 343 -6.40 -3.01 21.93
CA THR A 343 -6.94 -4.27 22.43
C THR A 343 -6.63 -4.51 23.91
N LYS A 344 -7.60 -5.09 24.61
CA LYS A 344 -7.44 -5.58 26.00
C LYS A 344 -7.10 -7.07 26.09
N LYS A 345 -7.00 -7.76 24.95
CA LYS A 345 -6.74 -9.21 24.89
C LYS A 345 -5.27 -9.55 25.14
N ILE A 346 -4.35 -8.61 24.90
CA ILE A 346 -2.91 -8.81 25.00
C ILE A 346 -2.42 -8.40 26.39
N SER A 347 -1.57 -9.22 27.02
CA SER A 347 -0.96 -8.92 28.31
C SER A 347 0.02 -7.75 28.22
N PRO A 348 0.24 -6.95 29.30
CA PRO A 348 1.13 -5.79 29.23
C PRO A 348 2.56 -6.08 28.73
N PRO A 349 3.25 -7.16 29.14
CA PRO A 349 4.58 -7.47 28.61
C PRO A 349 4.56 -7.77 27.11
N ASN A 350 3.63 -8.61 26.66
CA ASN A 350 3.50 -8.95 25.25
C ASN A 350 3.09 -7.73 24.41
N ARG A 351 2.32 -6.80 24.97
CA ARG A 351 1.96 -5.55 24.31
C ARG A 351 3.20 -4.72 24.02
N ILE A 352 4.09 -4.56 24.99
CA ILE A 352 5.34 -3.81 24.79
C ILE A 352 6.25 -4.50 23.76
N ILE A 353 6.36 -5.83 23.80
CA ILE A 353 7.14 -6.60 22.81
C ILE A 353 6.58 -6.38 21.39
N LEU A 354 5.28 -6.61 21.20
CA LEU A 354 4.62 -6.44 19.89
C LEU A 354 4.67 -5.00 19.41
N PHE A 355 4.45 -4.03 20.31
CA PHE A 355 4.55 -2.62 19.99
C PHE A 355 5.97 -2.27 19.52
N THR A 356 7.01 -2.76 20.19
CA THR A 356 8.41 -2.51 19.81
C THR A 356 8.73 -3.09 18.44
N ILE A 357 8.35 -4.35 18.19
CA ILE A 357 8.58 -5.03 16.90
C ILE A 357 7.86 -4.29 15.77
N PHE A 358 6.58 -3.96 15.94
CA PHE A 358 5.83 -3.26 14.91
C PHE A 358 6.21 -1.79 14.77
N SER A 359 6.75 -1.15 15.81
CA SER A 359 7.31 0.22 15.71
C SER A 359 8.54 0.23 14.82
N PHE A 360 9.49 -0.69 15.06
CA PHE A 360 10.64 -0.85 14.18
C PHE A 360 10.21 -1.16 12.74
N ALA A 361 9.28 -2.10 12.57
CA ALA A 361 8.79 -2.47 11.26
C ALA A 361 8.10 -1.31 10.53
N LEU A 362 7.30 -0.48 11.23
CA LEU A 362 6.69 0.72 10.65
C LEU A 362 7.76 1.75 10.22
N VAL A 363 8.70 2.06 11.13
CA VAL A 363 9.79 3.02 10.91
C VAL A 363 10.65 2.62 9.71
N ALA A 364 10.97 1.34 9.61
CA ALA A 364 11.75 0.76 8.52
C ALA A 364 10.91 0.52 7.23
N SER A 365 9.61 0.80 7.24
CA SER A 365 8.75 0.67 6.05
C SER A 365 8.44 2.00 5.38
N HIS A 366 8.06 3.03 6.15
CA HIS A 366 7.78 4.34 5.56
C HIS A 366 7.98 5.47 6.58
N TYR A 367 8.83 6.43 6.24
CA TYR A 367 9.17 7.56 7.12
C TYR A 367 7.97 8.47 7.45
N ALA A 368 7.26 8.99 6.45
CA ALA A 368 6.13 9.88 6.70
C ALA A 368 4.99 9.19 7.49
N ILE A 369 4.68 7.92 7.18
CA ILE A 369 3.65 7.17 7.92
C ILE A 369 4.08 6.92 9.38
N ALA A 370 5.37 6.72 9.66
CA ALA A 370 5.90 6.62 11.01
C ALA A 370 5.77 7.96 11.78
N GLU A 371 6.08 9.09 11.15
CA GLU A 371 5.89 10.43 11.71
C GLU A 371 4.42 10.73 12.00
N ILE A 372 3.53 10.38 11.06
CA ILE A 372 2.07 10.48 11.24
C ILE A 372 1.62 9.63 12.44
N PHE A 373 2.09 8.40 12.57
CA PHE A 373 1.78 7.55 13.72
C PHE A 373 2.25 8.18 15.03
N LEU A 374 3.47 8.73 15.07
CA LEU A 374 3.99 9.45 16.24
C LEU A 374 3.09 10.63 16.61
N PHE A 375 2.66 11.44 15.63
CA PHE A 375 1.73 12.53 15.85
C PHE A 375 0.43 12.03 16.50
N PHE A 376 -0.19 10.97 15.95
CA PHE A 376 -1.44 10.43 16.48
C PHE A 376 -1.30 9.92 17.92
N ILE A 377 -0.25 9.14 18.22
CA ILE A 377 -0.09 8.57 19.58
C ILE A 377 0.26 9.64 20.62
N VAL A 378 1.04 10.66 20.24
CA VAL A 378 1.35 11.83 21.10
C VAL A 378 0.10 12.67 21.35
N PHE A 379 -0.64 13.01 20.30
CA PHE A 379 -1.89 13.76 20.42
C PHE A 379 -2.89 13.04 21.34
N ALA A 380 -3.04 11.72 21.15
CA ALA A 380 -3.91 10.91 21.99
C ALA A 380 -3.47 10.92 23.45
N PHE A 381 -2.18 10.75 23.72
CA PHE A 381 -1.62 10.77 25.07
C PHE A 381 -1.84 12.12 25.77
N ILE A 382 -1.51 13.23 25.11
CA ILE A 382 -1.71 14.58 25.66
C ILE A 382 -3.19 14.82 25.96
N THR A 383 -4.07 14.47 25.03
CA THR A 383 -5.53 14.62 25.21
C THR A 383 -6.04 13.79 26.38
N LEU A 384 -5.55 12.56 26.56
CA LEU A 384 -5.93 11.69 27.68
C LEU A 384 -5.49 12.26 29.05
N ILE A 385 -4.31 12.89 29.11
CA ILE A 385 -3.82 13.61 30.29
C ILE A 385 -4.73 14.81 30.61
N ILE A 386 -5.01 15.66 29.61
CA ILE A 386 -5.88 16.84 29.77
C ILE A 386 -7.27 16.43 30.26
N LEU A 387 -7.82 15.35 29.70
CA LEU A 387 -9.12 14.79 30.10
C LEU A 387 -9.07 14.00 31.42
N LYS A 388 -7.93 13.96 32.11
CA LYS A 388 -7.70 13.24 33.38
C LYS A 388 -8.13 11.77 33.34
N ARG A 389 -7.98 11.11 32.18
CA ARG A 389 -8.35 9.70 31.98
C ARG A 389 -7.16 8.78 32.29
N ARG A 390 -7.07 8.31 33.53
CA ARG A 390 -5.95 7.47 34.01
C ARG A 390 -5.87 6.05 33.45
N ASN A 391 -6.94 5.51 32.89
CA ASN A 391 -6.99 4.12 32.40
C ASN A 391 -6.69 4.02 30.90
N SER A 392 -5.57 4.57 30.44
CA SER A 392 -5.12 4.45 29.05
C SER A 392 -4.13 3.31 28.86
N ASN A 393 -4.22 2.65 27.71
CA ASN A 393 -3.22 1.70 27.25
C ASN A 393 -1.98 2.39 26.68
N ILE A 394 -2.11 3.66 26.27
CA ILE A 394 -1.02 4.51 25.76
C ILE A 394 -0.20 5.03 26.94
N THR A 395 1.12 4.82 26.89
CA THR A 395 2.07 5.22 27.94
C THR A 395 3.18 6.09 27.35
N LEU A 396 3.79 6.93 28.19
CA LEU A 396 4.97 7.72 27.81
C LEU A 396 6.13 6.83 27.34
N GLY A 397 6.28 5.64 27.96
CA GLY A 397 7.30 4.67 27.57
C GLY A 397 7.13 4.17 26.12
N MET A 398 5.90 3.94 25.66
CA MET A 398 5.63 3.57 24.26
C MET A 398 6.01 4.69 23.29
N ILE A 399 5.68 5.94 23.62
CA ILE A 399 6.05 7.11 22.81
C ILE A 399 7.58 7.27 22.75
N ALA A 400 8.26 7.12 23.89
CA ALA A 400 9.71 7.19 23.97
C ALA A 400 10.37 6.07 23.14
N ILE A 401 9.91 4.81 23.27
CA ILE A 401 10.40 3.67 22.47
C ILE A 401 10.23 3.96 20.98
N PHE A 402 9.04 4.39 20.55
CA PHE A 402 8.79 4.70 19.14
C PHE A 402 9.72 5.80 18.63
N SER A 403 9.83 6.90 19.38
CA SER A 403 10.66 8.05 19.01
C SER A 403 12.14 7.67 18.91
N VAL A 404 12.66 6.91 19.88
CA VAL A 404 14.05 6.45 19.90
C VAL A 404 14.33 5.56 18.69
N ILE A 405 13.47 4.59 18.39
CA ILE A 405 13.60 3.73 17.20
C ILE A 405 13.61 4.59 15.92
N MET A 406 12.65 5.50 15.79
CA MET A 406 12.48 6.34 14.61
C MET A 406 13.69 7.24 14.35
N PHE A 407 14.08 8.05 15.33
CA PHE A 407 15.20 8.99 15.16
C PHE A 407 16.53 8.26 15.01
N THR A 408 16.77 7.19 15.78
CA THR A 408 18.00 6.40 15.65
C THR A 408 18.10 5.81 14.25
N TRP A 409 17.03 5.17 13.76
CA TRP A 409 17.04 4.59 12.42
C TRP A 409 17.34 5.65 11.36
N TYR A 410 16.59 6.75 11.31
CA TYR A 410 16.74 7.75 10.26
C TYR A 410 18.07 8.49 10.29
N ILE A 411 18.63 8.77 11.47
CA ILE A 411 19.96 9.39 11.58
C ILE A 411 21.02 8.49 10.94
N TYR A 412 21.04 7.20 11.30
CA TYR A 412 22.11 6.30 10.87
C TYR A 412 21.92 5.70 9.47
N THR A 413 20.67 5.47 9.01
CA THR A 413 20.43 4.79 7.73
C THR A 413 20.16 5.72 6.56
N SER A 414 19.86 6.99 6.83
CA SER A 414 19.56 7.96 5.77
C SER A 414 20.44 9.21 5.83
N ASN A 415 21.48 9.20 6.67
CA ASN A 415 22.32 10.37 6.98
C ASN A 415 21.48 11.60 7.38
N ALA A 416 20.47 11.35 8.21
CA ALA A 416 19.45 12.32 8.63
C ALA A 416 18.63 12.98 7.49
N SER A 417 18.66 12.46 6.26
CA SER A 417 17.92 13.03 5.11
C SER A 417 16.39 13.06 5.31
N VAL A 418 15.86 12.10 6.07
CA VAL A 418 14.44 12.12 6.48
C VAL A 418 14.15 13.30 7.42
N PHE A 419 15.02 13.54 8.40
CA PHE A 419 14.84 14.63 9.37
C PHE A 419 14.96 16.01 8.70
N THR A 420 15.93 16.18 7.81
CA THR A 420 16.06 17.43 7.03
C THR A 420 14.84 17.69 6.17
N SER A 421 14.31 16.65 5.49
CA SER A 421 13.05 16.77 4.74
C SER A 421 11.86 17.17 5.61
N PHE A 422 11.74 16.61 6.83
CA PHE A 422 10.67 16.99 7.76
C PHE A 422 10.74 18.48 8.12
N VAL A 423 11.95 19.01 8.37
CA VAL A 423 12.15 20.44 8.63
C VAL A 423 11.84 21.28 7.40
N GLU A 424 12.33 20.90 6.22
CA GLU A 424 12.07 21.59 4.95
C GLU A 424 10.57 21.66 4.63
N PHE A 425 9.82 20.59 4.90
CA PHE A 425 8.37 20.59 4.77
C PHE A 425 7.68 21.53 5.76
N GLY A 426 8.18 21.58 7.01
CA GLY A 426 7.72 22.54 8.00
C GLY A 426 7.96 23.99 7.57
N ASP A 427 9.14 24.28 7.04
CA ASP A 427 9.53 25.60 6.52
C ASP A 427 8.69 25.97 5.28
N TYR A 428 8.43 25.02 4.39
CA TYR A 428 7.53 25.21 3.26
C TYR A 428 6.13 25.58 3.74
N VAL A 429 5.50 24.78 4.60
CA VAL A 429 4.15 25.07 5.12
C VAL A 429 4.12 26.41 5.87
N TYR A 430 5.14 26.71 6.67
CA TYR A 430 5.27 27.98 7.36
C TYR A 430 5.35 29.17 6.38
N SER A 431 6.15 29.05 5.32
CA SER A 431 6.28 30.07 4.28
C SER A 431 4.96 30.37 3.56
N GLN A 432 4.09 29.37 3.43
CA GLN A 432 2.78 29.50 2.80
C GLN A 432 1.71 30.13 3.72
N LEU A 433 1.96 30.30 5.03
CA LEU A 433 0.96 30.83 5.97
C LEU A 433 0.52 32.27 5.66
N GLY A 434 1.30 33.04 4.91
CA GLY A 434 0.89 34.35 4.39
C GLY A 434 -0.37 34.28 3.53
N ASP A 435 -0.59 33.16 2.86
CA ASP A 435 -1.75 32.89 1.99
C ASP A 435 -2.90 32.17 2.72
N LEU A 436 -2.95 32.21 4.06
CA LEU A 436 -4.00 31.54 4.84
C LEU A 436 -5.41 31.99 4.45
N PHE A 437 -5.62 33.25 4.08
CA PHE A 437 -6.94 33.75 3.65
C PHE A 437 -7.12 33.78 2.12
N ASN A 438 -6.09 33.39 1.36
CA ASN A 438 -6.14 33.28 -0.09
C ASN A 438 -6.61 31.87 -0.48
N LEU A 439 -7.89 31.72 -0.82
CA LEU A 439 -8.45 30.44 -1.25
C LEU A 439 -7.78 29.91 -2.52
N GLY A 440 -7.37 30.80 -3.44
CA GLY A 440 -6.71 30.41 -4.69
C GLY A 440 -5.33 29.80 -4.52
N ALA A 441 -4.71 29.97 -3.35
CA ALA A 441 -3.42 29.36 -3.00
C ALA A 441 -3.55 27.92 -2.45
N ARG A 442 -4.76 27.34 -2.45
CA ARG A 442 -4.96 25.95 -2.05
C ARG A 442 -4.63 25.00 -3.20
N ASP A 443 -4.15 23.82 -2.83
CA ASP A 443 -3.93 22.69 -3.75
C ASP A 443 -5.16 22.50 -4.67
N PRO A 444 -4.96 22.25 -5.98
CA PRO A 444 -6.06 22.04 -6.93
C PRO A 444 -7.04 20.94 -6.51
N THR A 445 -6.57 19.88 -5.84
CA THR A 445 -7.45 18.81 -5.33
C THR A 445 -8.35 19.32 -4.21
N ILE A 446 -7.85 20.22 -3.36
CA ILE A 446 -8.63 20.91 -2.33
C ILE A 446 -9.68 21.83 -2.98
N LEU A 447 -9.28 22.66 -3.96
CA LEU A 447 -10.21 23.54 -4.68
C LEU A 447 -11.34 22.76 -5.35
N ARG A 448 -11.01 21.65 -6.01
CA ARG A 448 -11.97 20.70 -6.57
C ARG A 448 -12.87 20.10 -5.51
N GLY A 449 -12.29 19.68 -4.39
CA GLY A 449 -12.98 19.15 -3.22
C GLY A 449 -13.95 20.15 -2.62
N LEU A 450 -13.63 21.45 -2.62
CA LEU A 450 -14.52 22.52 -2.15
C LEU A 450 -15.59 22.93 -3.18
N GLY A 451 -15.57 22.35 -4.38
CA GLY A 451 -16.50 22.69 -5.46
C GLY A 451 -16.19 24.02 -6.14
N LEU A 452 -14.99 24.56 -5.93
CA LEU A 452 -14.53 25.82 -6.53
C LEU A 452 -14.03 25.62 -7.97
N GLU A 453 -13.68 24.39 -8.35
CA GLU A 453 -13.47 23.99 -9.73
C GLU A 453 -14.75 23.39 -10.31
N ALA A 454 -15.18 23.81 -11.50
CA ALA A 454 -16.36 23.24 -12.15
C ALA A 454 -16.20 21.72 -12.37
N ALA A 455 -17.32 20.98 -12.33
CA ALA A 455 -17.31 19.59 -12.76
C ALA A 455 -17.25 19.53 -14.28
N SER A 456 -16.35 18.71 -14.83
CA SER A 456 -16.19 18.55 -16.29
C SER A 456 -17.46 18.00 -16.96
N THR A 457 -18.18 17.11 -16.27
CA THR A 457 -19.45 16.55 -16.75
C THR A 457 -20.49 16.46 -15.64
N VAL A 458 -21.76 16.24 -16.02
CA VAL A 458 -22.85 15.93 -15.09
C VAL A 458 -22.53 14.71 -14.22
N TRP A 459 -21.85 13.69 -14.78
CA TRP A 459 -21.45 12.49 -14.04
C TRP A 459 -20.36 12.78 -13.01
N ASN A 460 -19.41 13.67 -13.30
CA ASN A 460 -18.44 14.15 -12.31
C ASN A 460 -19.13 14.93 -11.20
N TRP A 461 -20.15 15.72 -11.52
CA TRP A 461 -20.95 16.42 -10.51
C TRP A 461 -21.71 15.43 -9.60
N ILE A 462 -22.37 14.42 -10.16
CA ILE A 462 -23.06 13.38 -9.36
C ILE A 462 -22.07 12.58 -8.49
N SER A 463 -20.91 12.22 -9.03
CA SER A 463 -19.83 11.58 -8.26
C SER A 463 -19.42 12.43 -7.05
N ARG A 464 -19.23 13.75 -7.23
CA ARG A 464 -18.93 14.68 -6.14
C ARG A 464 -20.05 14.72 -5.10
N VAL A 465 -21.32 14.66 -5.50
CA VAL A 465 -22.45 14.59 -4.55
C VAL A 465 -22.33 13.37 -3.63
N PHE A 466 -22.01 12.20 -4.16
CA PHE A 466 -21.80 11.01 -3.32
C PHE A 466 -20.56 11.13 -2.43
N ALA A 467 -19.47 11.73 -2.91
CA ALA A 467 -18.29 12.02 -2.09
C ALA A 467 -18.60 13.01 -0.95
N TYR A 468 -19.35 14.07 -1.22
CA TYR A 468 -19.79 15.01 -0.18
C TYR A 468 -20.75 14.36 0.80
N LEU A 469 -21.60 13.45 0.35
CA LEU A 469 -22.50 12.73 1.24
C LEU A 469 -21.72 11.83 2.21
N THR A 470 -20.67 11.13 1.75
CA THR A 470 -19.83 10.33 2.67
C THR A 470 -19.09 11.24 3.67
N GLN A 471 -18.50 12.35 3.23
CA GLN A 471 -17.83 13.31 4.11
C GLN A 471 -18.79 13.95 5.12
N PHE A 472 -19.97 14.38 4.66
CA PHE A 472 -21.03 14.91 5.52
C PHE A 472 -21.43 13.90 6.60
N LEU A 473 -21.62 12.64 6.22
CA LEU A 473 -21.95 11.58 7.16
C LEU A 473 -20.83 11.35 8.18
N ILE A 474 -19.55 11.41 7.77
CA ILE A 474 -18.41 11.35 8.70
C ILE A 474 -18.49 12.50 9.72
N VAL A 475 -18.70 13.74 9.28
CA VAL A 475 -18.84 14.91 10.15
C VAL A 475 -20.00 14.74 11.13
N VAL A 476 -21.18 14.33 10.63
CA VAL A 476 -22.34 14.07 11.50
C VAL A 476 -22.06 12.94 12.49
N GLY A 477 -21.33 11.90 12.09
CA GLY A 477 -20.91 10.82 12.98
C GLY A 477 -20.02 11.30 14.12
N VAL A 478 -19.05 12.18 13.82
CA VAL A 478 -18.16 12.78 14.83
C VAL A 478 -18.95 13.68 15.78
N ILE A 479 -19.81 14.56 15.26
CA ILE A 479 -20.70 15.42 16.07
C ILE A 479 -21.64 14.58 16.95
N GLY A 480 -22.18 13.50 16.38
CA GLY A 480 -23.00 12.53 17.10
C GLY A 480 -22.26 11.89 18.28
N GLY A 481 -20.97 11.59 18.11
CA GLY A 481 -20.09 11.07 19.17
C GLY A 481 -19.80 12.08 20.29
N LEU A 482 -19.77 13.39 19.98
CA LEU A 482 -19.62 14.47 20.98
C LEU A 482 -20.91 14.71 21.79
N SER A 483 -22.07 14.37 21.23
CA SER A 483 -23.37 14.66 21.83
C SER A 483 -23.71 13.71 22.99
N LYS A 484 -23.96 14.28 24.19
CA LYS A 484 -24.45 13.51 25.35
C LYS A 484 -25.78 12.79 25.11
N ARG A 485 -26.60 13.26 24.15
CA ARG A 485 -27.90 12.66 23.79
C ARG A 485 -27.75 11.36 23.00
N ILE A 486 -26.60 11.15 22.36
CA ILE A 486 -26.32 10.00 21.51
C ILE A 486 -25.07 9.32 22.08
N LYS A 487 -25.27 8.44 23.07
CA LYS A 487 -24.20 7.57 23.59
C LYS A 487 -23.70 6.63 22.48
N VAL A 488 -22.88 7.15 21.57
CA VAL A 488 -22.08 6.31 20.68
C VAL A 488 -21.01 5.67 21.57
N ARG A 489 -21.06 4.35 21.71
CA ARG A 489 -20.15 3.59 22.58
C ARG A 489 -18.77 3.38 21.93
N LEU A 490 -18.15 4.44 21.44
CA LEU A 490 -16.74 4.36 21.04
C LEU A 490 -15.86 4.33 22.29
N GLY A 491 -14.80 3.52 22.27
CA GLY A 491 -13.76 3.59 23.28
C GLY A 491 -13.14 5.00 23.24
N SER A 492 -12.84 5.58 24.41
CA SER A 492 -12.38 6.96 24.46
C SER A 492 -11.07 7.20 23.72
N GLU A 493 -10.19 6.21 23.69
CA GLU A 493 -8.93 6.27 22.95
C GLU A 493 -9.19 6.34 21.44
N TYR A 494 -10.00 5.43 20.91
CA TYR A 494 -10.37 5.43 19.49
C TYR A 494 -11.08 6.72 19.07
N PHE A 495 -11.99 7.23 19.92
CA PHE A 495 -12.68 8.49 19.63
C PHE A 495 -11.71 9.69 19.59
N ILE A 496 -10.69 9.72 20.45
CA ILE A 496 -9.65 10.76 20.42
C ILE A 496 -8.83 10.68 19.13
N PHE A 497 -8.47 9.49 18.66
CA PHE A 497 -7.84 9.34 17.35
C PHE A 497 -8.76 9.83 16.21
N GLY A 498 -10.06 9.56 16.29
CA GLY A 498 -11.05 10.10 15.34
C GLY A 498 -11.13 11.62 15.34
N LEU A 499 -11.04 12.27 16.51
CA LEU A 499 -10.97 13.73 16.61
C LEU A 499 -9.67 14.30 16.03
N ALA A 500 -8.53 13.65 16.30
CA ALA A 500 -7.25 14.02 15.71
C ALA A 500 -7.31 13.94 14.18
N ALA A 501 -7.87 12.85 13.64
CA ALA A 501 -8.01 12.65 12.20
C ALA A 501 -8.94 13.69 11.56
N MET A 502 -10.05 14.02 12.22
CA MET A 502 -10.94 15.09 11.76
C MET A 502 -10.25 16.46 11.80
N GLY A 503 -9.49 16.76 12.85
CA GLY A 503 -8.71 17.99 12.96
C GLY A 503 -7.65 18.11 11.86
N LEU A 504 -6.94 17.02 11.56
CA LEU A 504 -5.99 16.97 10.44
C LEU A 504 -6.68 17.13 9.08
N LEU A 505 -7.84 16.51 8.88
CA LEU A 505 -8.62 16.70 7.65
C LEU A 505 -9.00 18.16 7.43
N VAL A 506 -9.44 18.84 8.50
CA VAL A 506 -9.72 20.29 8.45
C VAL A 506 -8.43 21.08 8.19
N ALA A 507 -7.32 20.71 8.81
CA ALA A 507 -6.03 21.37 8.60
C ALA A 507 -5.56 21.26 7.14
N LEU A 508 -5.73 20.13 6.47
CA LEU A 508 -5.39 19.97 5.05
C LEU A 508 -6.17 20.93 4.13
N ILE A 509 -7.41 21.24 4.51
CA ILE A 509 -8.26 22.17 3.74
C ILE A 509 -7.87 23.62 4.05
N VAL A 510 -7.61 23.91 5.32
CA VAL A 510 -7.45 25.28 5.82
C VAL A 510 -6.01 25.78 5.73
N VAL A 511 -4.99 24.93 5.86
CA VAL A 511 -3.57 25.34 5.88
C VAL A 511 -2.96 25.21 4.48
N PRO A 512 -2.54 26.31 3.83
CA PRO A 512 -1.88 26.25 2.52
C PRO A 512 -0.56 25.46 2.58
N GLY A 513 -0.19 24.82 1.47
CA GLY A 513 1.01 23.99 1.36
C GLY A 513 0.94 22.62 2.08
N LEU A 514 0.05 22.46 3.08
CA LEU A 514 -0.04 21.21 3.85
C LEU A 514 -0.57 20.04 3.00
N ALA A 515 -1.59 20.29 2.19
CA ALA A 515 -2.15 19.29 1.26
C ALA A 515 -1.17 18.89 0.16
N ASP A 516 -0.34 19.82 -0.34
CA ASP A 516 0.72 19.53 -1.31
C ASP A 516 1.79 18.64 -0.70
N THR A 517 2.16 18.91 0.55
CA THR A 517 3.21 18.20 1.29
C THR A 517 2.79 16.76 1.61
N LEU A 518 1.58 16.59 2.15
CA LEU A 518 1.10 15.28 2.62
C LEU A 518 0.38 14.47 1.52
N ASN A 519 0.10 15.10 0.38
CA ASN A 519 -0.78 14.62 -0.68
C ASN A 519 -2.21 14.34 -0.18
N MET A 520 -3.16 15.16 -0.63
CA MET A 520 -4.55 15.12 -0.15
C MET A 520 -5.23 13.75 -0.29
N THR A 521 -5.08 13.06 -1.43
CA THR A 521 -5.78 11.79 -1.69
C THR A 521 -5.20 10.65 -0.86
N ARG A 522 -3.86 10.54 -0.82
CA ARG A 522 -3.12 9.53 -0.04
C ARG A 522 -3.34 9.71 1.45
N PHE A 523 -3.29 10.95 1.92
CA PHE A 523 -3.45 11.21 3.35
C PHE A 523 -4.91 11.05 3.80
N TYR A 524 -5.90 11.43 2.97
CA TYR A 524 -7.31 11.13 3.26
C TYR A 524 -7.55 9.61 3.41
N HIS A 525 -6.92 8.78 2.57
CA HIS A 525 -6.96 7.32 2.69
C HIS A 525 -6.45 6.81 4.04
N VAL A 526 -5.33 7.35 4.55
CA VAL A 526 -4.83 7.05 5.90
C VAL A 526 -5.80 7.53 6.98
N LEU A 527 -6.39 8.72 6.84
CA LEU A 527 -7.37 9.25 7.81
C LEU A 527 -8.64 8.38 7.89
N LEU A 528 -9.00 7.67 6.82
CA LEU A 528 -10.13 6.72 6.83
C LEU A 528 -9.93 5.55 7.81
N PHE A 529 -8.70 5.25 8.24
CA PHE A 529 -8.43 4.27 9.31
C PHE A 529 -9.22 4.61 10.58
N PHE A 530 -9.41 5.90 10.83
CA PHE A 530 -10.14 6.43 11.96
C PHE A 530 -11.55 6.89 11.58
N LEU A 531 -11.69 7.52 10.39
CA LEU A 531 -12.90 8.22 9.97
C LEU A 531 -13.98 7.32 9.34
N ALA A 532 -13.63 6.21 8.69
CA ALA A 532 -14.62 5.39 7.97
C ALA A 532 -15.79 4.89 8.84
N PRO A 533 -15.60 4.45 10.10
CA PRO A 533 -16.70 4.10 11.00
C PRO A 533 -17.68 5.25 11.25
N PHE A 534 -17.19 6.49 11.27
CA PHE A 534 -18.04 7.65 11.53
C PHE A 534 -19.03 7.91 10.39
N CYS A 535 -18.74 7.49 9.15
CA CYS A 535 -19.72 7.56 8.06
C CYS A 535 -21.00 6.77 8.40
N VAL A 536 -20.84 5.50 8.82
CA VAL A 536 -21.97 4.64 9.18
C VAL A 536 -22.65 5.13 10.46
N LEU A 537 -21.87 5.60 11.44
CA LEU A 537 -22.40 6.19 12.66
C LEU A 537 -23.14 7.51 12.41
N GLY A 538 -22.75 8.27 11.39
CA GLY A 538 -23.45 9.48 10.95
C GLY A 538 -24.87 9.17 10.48
N VAL A 539 -25.03 8.13 9.66
CA VAL A 539 -26.36 7.64 9.27
C VAL A 539 -27.18 7.25 10.50
N ALA A 540 -26.60 6.49 11.43
CA ALA A 540 -27.28 6.11 12.67
C ALA A 540 -27.70 7.32 13.51
N THR A 541 -26.83 8.33 13.57
CA THR A 541 -27.05 9.60 14.30
C THR A 541 -28.21 10.39 13.69
N LEU A 542 -28.22 10.57 12.37
CA LEU A 542 -29.31 11.26 11.64
C LEU A 542 -30.65 10.57 11.83
N LEU A 543 -30.70 9.24 11.65
CA LEU A 543 -31.95 8.48 11.78
C LEU A 543 -32.49 8.50 13.21
N LYS A 544 -31.59 8.47 14.21
CA LYS A 544 -31.98 8.58 15.62
C LYS A 544 -32.51 9.98 15.94
N PHE A 545 -31.96 11.03 15.33
CA PHE A 545 -32.48 12.38 15.47
C PHE A 545 -33.89 12.52 14.86
N LEU A 546 -34.11 11.95 13.67
CA LEU A 546 -35.39 12.05 12.96
C LEU A 546 -36.52 11.17 13.53
N SER A 547 -36.20 9.94 13.96
CA SER A 547 -37.22 8.94 14.31
C SER A 547 -37.22 8.51 15.77
N HIS A 548 -36.39 9.16 16.62
CA HIS A 548 -36.15 8.84 18.02
C HIS A 548 -35.72 7.39 18.34
N ARG A 549 -35.63 6.49 17.35
CA ARG A 549 -35.21 5.09 17.49
C ARG A 549 -34.19 4.71 16.42
N GLU A 550 -33.15 3.97 16.81
CA GLU A 550 -32.18 3.43 15.86
C GLU A 550 -32.73 2.15 15.21
N LYS A 551 -33.10 2.23 13.93
CA LYS A 551 -33.46 1.06 13.12
C LYS A 551 -32.21 0.54 12.40
N LYS A 552 -31.50 -0.43 12.98
CA LYS A 552 -30.25 -1.00 12.43
C LYS A 552 -30.33 -1.44 10.96
N LEU A 553 -31.50 -1.93 10.53
CA LEU A 553 -31.73 -2.29 9.14
C LEU A 553 -31.76 -1.04 8.24
N LEU A 554 -32.46 0.00 8.66
CA LEU A 554 -32.55 1.27 7.92
C LEU A 554 -31.19 1.97 7.83
N VAL A 555 -30.37 1.92 8.89
CA VAL A 555 -28.99 2.42 8.86
C VAL A 555 -28.19 1.76 7.74
N ALA A 556 -28.29 0.43 7.62
CA ALA A 556 -27.62 -0.30 6.57
C ALA A 556 -28.19 0.01 5.17
N VAL A 557 -29.52 0.14 5.02
CA VAL A 557 -30.16 0.53 3.75
C VAL A 557 -29.60 1.88 3.28
N VAL A 558 -29.66 2.90 4.13
CA VAL A 558 -29.21 4.24 3.77
C VAL A 558 -27.71 4.25 3.48
N SER A 559 -26.91 3.54 4.29
CA SER A 559 -25.46 3.43 4.03
C SER A 559 -25.18 2.80 2.65
N ILE A 560 -25.92 1.76 2.26
CA ILE A 560 -25.75 1.09 0.97
C ILE A 560 -26.16 1.99 -0.20
N ILE A 561 -27.27 2.72 -0.07
CA ILE A 561 -27.74 3.69 -1.07
C ILE A 561 -26.70 4.78 -1.35
N VAL A 562 -25.88 5.12 -0.35
CA VAL A 562 -24.76 6.08 -0.53
C VAL A 562 -23.51 5.39 -1.07
N LEU A 563 -23.10 4.27 -0.45
CA LEU A 563 -21.80 3.67 -0.72
C LEU A 563 -21.72 2.89 -2.02
N VAL A 564 -22.81 2.29 -2.50
CA VAL A 564 -22.78 1.54 -3.77
C VAL A 564 -22.61 2.50 -4.96
N PRO A 565 -23.40 3.58 -5.11
CA PRO A 565 -23.14 4.55 -6.15
C PRO A 565 -21.76 5.20 -6.01
N TYR A 566 -21.35 5.56 -4.78
CA TYR A 566 -19.99 6.06 -4.52
C TYR A 566 -18.93 5.11 -5.09
N PHE A 567 -19.02 3.81 -4.78
CA PHE A 567 -18.13 2.77 -5.28
C PHE A 567 -18.14 2.66 -6.82
N LEU A 568 -19.32 2.68 -7.45
CA LEU A 568 -19.44 2.60 -8.91
C LEU A 568 -18.85 3.85 -9.61
N PHE A 569 -18.90 5.02 -8.98
CA PHE A 569 -18.21 6.21 -9.49
C PHE A 569 -16.70 6.14 -9.28
N GLN A 570 -16.23 5.74 -8.09
CA GLN A 570 -14.80 5.68 -7.79
C GLN A 570 -14.06 4.61 -8.61
N THR A 571 -14.71 3.49 -8.92
CA THR A 571 -14.15 2.46 -9.80
C THR A 571 -14.14 2.87 -11.27
N GLY A 572 -14.83 3.95 -11.63
CA GLY A 572 -15.00 4.41 -13.01
C GLY A 572 -16.06 3.65 -13.81
N PHE A 573 -16.83 2.77 -13.18
CA PHE A 573 -17.89 1.99 -13.84
C PHE A 573 -18.92 2.89 -14.54
N VAL A 574 -19.36 3.96 -13.86
CA VAL A 574 -20.34 4.90 -14.45
C VAL A 574 -19.75 5.66 -15.63
N TYR A 575 -18.48 6.08 -15.54
CA TYR A 575 -17.80 6.80 -16.62
C TYR A 575 -17.61 5.92 -17.85
N GLU A 576 -17.38 4.62 -17.64
CA GLU A 576 -17.31 3.63 -18.70
C GLU A 576 -18.63 3.47 -19.43
N PHE A 577 -19.72 3.28 -18.69
CA PHE A 577 -21.05 3.14 -19.30
C PHE A 577 -21.53 4.40 -20.03
N THR A 578 -21.08 5.57 -19.59
CA THR A 578 -21.49 6.86 -20.15
C THR A 578 -20.56 7.37 -21.25
N GLY A 579 -19.46 6.67 -21.54
CA GLY A 579 -18.45 7.09 -22.51
C GLY A 579 -17.71 8.36 -22.13
N THR A 580 -17.68 8.73 -20.84
CA THR A 580 -16.99 9.95 -20.35
C THR A 580 -15.61 9.62 -19.81
N ASP A 581 -14.69 10.58 -19.89
CA ASP A 581 -13.31 10.37 -19.47
C ASP A 581 -13.22 9.95 -18.00
N SER A 582 -12.38 8.95 -17.75
CA SER A 582 -12.24 8.28 -16.46
C SER A 582 -10.78 8.14 -16.09
N TYR A 583 -10.49 8.23 -14.80
CA TYR A 583 -9.18 7.89 -14.23
C TYR A 583 -9.03 6.38 -13.96
N SER A 584 -10.03 5.57 -14.31
CA SER A 584 -10.01 4.12 -14.14
C SER A 584 -9.29 3.45 -15.31
N LEU A 585 -7.97 3.34 -15.20
CA LEU A 585 -7.15 2.60 -16.16
C LEU A 585 -7.74 1.20 -16.48
N PRO A 586 -8.21 0.39 -15.50
CA PRO A 586 -8.70 -0.96 -15.77
C PRO A 586 -9.95 -1.02 -16.62
N LEU A 587 -10.84 -0.03 -16.49
CA LEU A 587 -12.08 -0.02 -17.25
C LEU A 587 -11.93 0.77 -18.56
N SER A 588 -11.18 1.88 -18.59
CA SER A 588 -11.13 2.76 -19.75
C SER A 588 -9.88 2.63 -20.63
N LEU A 589 -9.00 1.64 -20.40
CA LEU A 589 -7.70 1.51 -21.08
C LEU A 589 -7.77 1.68 -22.61
N HIS A 590 -8.82 1.15 -23.24
CA HIS A 590 -8.98 1.15 -24.70
C HIS A 590 -9.34 2.52 -25.30
N ARG A 591 -9.77 3.48 -24.46
CA ARG A 591 -10.18 4.83 -24.87
C ARG A 591 -9.42 5.95 -24.17
N THR A 592 -8.60 5.63 -23.16
CA THR A 592 -7.74 6.61 -22.49
C THR A 592 -6.73 7.20 -23.48
N SER A 593 -6.62 8.53 -23.53
CA SER A 593 -5.67 9.22 -24.42
C SER A 593 -4.22 8.86 -24.08
N ALA A 594 -3.35 8.82 -25.10
CA ALA A 594 -1.95 8.47 -24.89
C ALA A 594 -1.25 9.41 -23.89
N LEU A 595 -1.54 10.71 -23.95
CA LEU A 595 -1.01 11.68 -22.99
C LEU A 595 -1.39 11.29 -21.55
N MET A 596 -2.66 10.99 -21.28
CA MET A 596 -3.12 10.59 -19.94
C MET A 596 -2.53 9.24 -19.52
N LEU A 597 -2.45 8.29 -20.45
CA LEU A 597 -1.94 6.94 -20.23
C LEU A 597 -0.46 6.92 -19.81
N TYR A 598 0.41 7.58 -20.60
CA TYR A 598 1.86 7.54 -20.36
C TYR A 598 2.30 8.58 -19.33
N SER A 599 1.70 9.77 -19.30
CA SER A 599 2.08 10.83 -18.36
C SER A 599 1.47 10.62 -16.97
N HIS A 600 0.14 10.63 -16.89
CA HIS A 600 -0.56 10.69 -15.61
C HIS A 600 -0.63 9.31 -14.93
N HIS A 601 -0.95 8.26 -15.68
CA HIS A 601 -0.97 6.91 -15.12
C HIS A 601 0.43 6.28 -15.01
N GLY A 602 1.42 6.78 -15.77
CA GLY A 602 2.74 6.17 -15.82
C GLY A 602 2.71 4.74 -16.36
N TYR A 603 1.84 4.48 -17.35
CA TYR A 603 1.80 3.19 -18.06
C TYR A 603 3.06 3.05 -18.91
N LEU A 604 3.66 1.86 -18.93
CA LEU A 604 4.89 1.58 -19.70
C LEU A 604 4.65 0.48 -20.73
N SER A 605 5.00 0.76 -21.98
CA SER A 605 4.95 -0.26 -23.02
C SER A 605 6.15 -1.20 -22.95
N ASP A 606 6.01 -2.40 -23.53
CA ASP A 606 7.12 -3.36 -23.58
C ASP A 606 8.30 -2.80 -24.39
N GLN A 607 8.01 -1.97 -25.41
CA GLN A 607 9.04 -1.24 -26.18
C GLN A 607 9.86 -0.28 -25.31
N ASP A 608 9.22 0.43 -24.38
CA ASP A 608 9.89 1.36 -23.47
C ASP A 608 10.81 0.60 -22.51
N VAL A 609 10.38 -0.56 -22.00
CA VAL A 609 11.18 -1.40 -21.10
C VAL A 609 12.38 -2.02 -21.83
N ILE A 610 12.17 -2.57 -23.03
CA ILE A 610 13.25 -3.20 -23.81
C ILE A 610 14.31 -2.16 -24.23
N SER A 611 13.89 -0.96 -24.61
CA SER A 611 14.83 0.11 -25.00
C SER A 611 15.62 0.66 -23.80
N ALA A 612 15.00 0.77 -22.63
CA ALA A 612 15.68 1.11 -21.39
C ALA A 612 16.76 0.09 -21.01
N GLN A 613 16.45 -1.20 -21.12
CA GLN A 613 17.40 -2.30 -20.88
C GLN A 613 18.56 -2.30 -21.89
N TRP A 614 18.25 -2.01 -23.17
CA TRP A 614 19.29 -1.84 -24.18
C TRP A 614 20.22 -0.69 -23.83
N LEU A 615 19.68 0.45 -23.40
CA LEU A 615 20.46 1.62 -22.98
C LEU A 615 21.39 1.27 -21.82
N ALA A 616 20.88 0.58 -20.80
CA ALA A 616 21.68 0.16 -19.63
C ALA A 616 22.83 -0.79 -19.99
N THR A 617 22.66 -1.62 -21.02
CA THR A 617 23.65 -2.60 -21.43
C THR A 617 24.72 -2.00 -22.36
N ASN A 618 24.34 -1.03 -23.19
CA ASN A 618 25.19 -0.54 -24.28
C ASN A 618 25.80 0.85 -24.03
N VAL A 619 25.34 1.59 -23.01
CA VAL A 619 25.77 2.98 -22.78
C VAL A 619 26.37 3.16 -21.39
N ASN A 620 27.60 3.69 -21.35
CA ASN A 620 28.21 4.15 -20.11
C ASN A 620 27.69 5.54 -19.74
N TYR A 621 26.62 5.60 -18.95
CA TYR A 621 25.98 6.85 -18.52
C TYR A 621 26.89 7.79 -17.71
N ARG A 622 28.04 7.32 -17.19
CA ARG A 622 29.01 8.19 -16.50
C ARG A 622 29.85 9.03 -17.48
N GLN A 623 29.92 8.62 -18.74
CA GLN A 623 30.72 9.26 -19.78
C GLN A 623 29.86 9.89 -20.87
N THR A 624 28.59 9.54 -20.93
CA THR A 624 27.64 9.97 -21.96
C THR A 624 26.51 10.77 -21.33
N ALA A 625 26.28 11.99 -21.81
CA ALA A 625 25.15 12.80 -21.36
C ALA A 625 23.87 12.31 -22.04
N ILE A 626 22.88 11.88 -21.24
CA ILE A 626 21.60 11.37 -21.73
C ILE A 626 20.55 12.47 -21.59
N TYR A 627 19.87 12.79 -22.68
CA TYR A 627 18.80 13.77 -22.76
C TYR A 627 17.47 13.07 -23.05
N THR A 628 16.43 13.41 -22.30
CA THR A 628 15.15 12.70 -22.39
C THR A 628 13.99 13.57 -21.90
N ASP A 629 12.76 13.15 -22.16
CA ASP A 629 11.56 13.76 -21.56
C ASP A 629 11.38 13.39 -20.07
N MET A 630 10.49 14.09 -19.38
CA MET A 630 10.21 13.92 -17.95
C MET A 630 9.67 12.53 -17.64
N THR A 631 8.75 12.02 -18.46
CA THR A 631 8.14 10.69 -18.28
C THR A 631 9.18 9.57 -18.35
N SER A 632 10.08 9.61 -19.34
CA SER A 632 11.13 8.60 -19.45
C SER A 632 12.12 8.71 -18.31
N ARG A 633 12.48 9.94 -17.90
CA ARG A 633 13.40 10.18 -16.79
C ARG A 633 12.92 9.53 -15.49
N SER A 634 11.66 9.74 -15.12
CA SER A 634 11.12 9.26 -13.84
C SER A 634 10.59 7.83 -13.89
N ASN A 635 9.98 7.41 -15.01
CA ASN A 635 9.25 6.15 -15.04
C ASN A 635 10.02 5.03 -15.74
N ILE A 636 10.73 5.35 -16.83
CA ILE A 636 11.35 4.35 -17.69
C ILE A 636 12.80 4.09 -17.28
N LEU A 637 13.64 5.13 -17.35
CA LEU A 637 15.09 5.01 -17.16
C LEU A 637 15.45 4.72 -15.70
N GLU A 638 14.77 5.34 -14.73
CA GLU A 638 14.99 5.06 -13.31
C GLU A 638 14.62 3.62 -12.96
N GLY A 639 13.46 3.15 -13.41
CA GLY A 639 12.95 1.83 -13.05
C GLY A 639 13.61 0.67 -13.80
N TYR A 640 14.01 0.85 -15.07
CA TYR A 640 14.42 -0.26 -15.95
C TYR A 640 15.80 -0.08 -16.59
N ALA A 641 16.32 1.14 -16.72
CA ALA A 641 17.70 1.37 -17.14
C ALA A 641 18.68 1.45 -15.95
N MET A 642 18.18 1.35 -14.72
CA MET A 642 18.94 1.53 -13.48
C MET A 642 19.72 2.85 -13.49
N LEU A 643 19.10 3.92 -14.02
CA LEU A 643 19.70 5.23 -14.16
C LEU A 643 19.03 6.22 -13.23
N LEU A 644 19.77 6.69 -12.21
CA LEU A 644 19.26 7.72 -11.32
C LEU A 644 18.97 9.02 -12.10
N PRO A 645 17.89 9.76 -11.75
CA PRO A 645 17.51 10.97 -12.47
C PRO A 645 18.62 12.02 -12.58
N GLY A 646 19.57 12.07 -11.66
CA GLY A 646 20.72 12.98 -11.70
C GLY A 646 21.68 12.76 -12.88
N TYR A 647 21.67 11.58 -13.52
CA TYR A 647 22.51 11.26 -14.68
C TYR A 647 21.82 11.53 -16.03
N SER A 648 20.59 12.04 -16.03
CA SER A 648 19.88 12.42 -17.25
C SER A 648 19.39 13.86 -17.18
N ASN A 649 19.42 14.52 -18.33
CA ASN A 649 19.00 15.89 -18.53
C ASN A 649 17.62 15.92 -19.20
N LEU A 650 16.79 16.89 -18.81
CA LEU A 650 15.54 17.13 -19.52
C LEU A 650 15.85 17.80 -20.87
N ILE A 651 15.28 17.24 -21.93
CA ILE A 651 15.33 17.85 -23.26
C ILE A 651 14.37 19.04 -23.31
N SER A 652 14.68 20.04 -24.15
CA SER A 652 13.88 21.24 -24.45
C SER A 652 14.26 21.77 -25.83
N ASN A 653 13.44 22.63 -26.41
CA ASN A 653 13.70 23.20 -27.75
C ASN A 653 14.96 24.08 -27.84
N VAL A 654 15.54 24.47 -26.70
CA VAL A 654 16.80 25.23 -26.60
C VAL A 654 17.96 24.40 -26.06
N THR A 655 17.77 23.09 -25.89
CA THR A 655 18.80 22.22 -25.31
C THR A 655 20.02 22.15 -26.21
N GLN A 656 21.17 22.58 -25.69
CA GLN A 656 22.46 22.37 -26.33
C GLN A 656 23.01 21.00 -25.93
N LEU A 657 23.18 20.13 -26.93
CA LEU A 657 23.71 18.79 -26.70
C LEU A 657 25.22 18.83 -26.45
N SER A 658 25.66 18.02 -25.49
CA SER A 658 27.09 17.78 -25.29
C SER A 658 27.69 17.06 -26.51
N LYS A 659 29.02 17.15 -26.67
CA LYS A 659 29.76 16.43 -27.72
C LYS A 659 29.53 14.91 -27.65
N ILE A 660 29.41 14.36 -26.45
CA ILE A 660 29.12 12.94 -26.19
C ILE A 660 27.70 12.84 -25.62
N GLY A 661 26.72 13.28 -26.43
CA GLY A 661 25.31 13.37 -26.07
C GLY A 661 24.47 12.31 -26.77
N MET A 662 23.49 11.77 -26.04
CA MET A 662 22.45 10.89 -26.58
C MET A 662 21.06 11.43 -26.26
N ILE A 663 20.11 11.29 -27.20
CA ILE A 663 18.69 11.55 -26.96
C ILE A 663 17.96 10.21 -26.88
N TYR A 664 17.23 10.02 -25.78
CA TYR A 664 16.31 8.90 -25.60
C TYR A 664 14.87 9.38 -25.82
N LEU A 665 14.14 8.70 -26.69
CA LEU A 665 12.74 8.98 -27.00
C LEU A 665 11.88 7.74 -26.74
N ASN A 666 10.82 7.90 -25.95
CA ASN A 666 9.85 6.85 -25.64
C ASN A 666 8.72 6.78 -26.68
N LYS A 667 7.72 5.93 -26.41
CA LYS A 667 6.55 5.76 -27.29
C LYS A 667 5.69 6.99 -27.43
N LEU A 668 5.51 7.77 -26.37
CA LEU A 668 4.78 9.03 -26.43
C LEU A 668 5.49 10.03 -27.36
N ASN A 669 6.82 10.03 -27.37
CA ASN A 669 7.60 10.93 -28.23
C ASN A 669 7.61 10.46 -29.69
N THR A 670 7.83 9.17 -29.93
CA THR A 670 8.06 8.62 -31.28
C THR A 670 6.77 8.35 -32.06
N VAL A 671 5.72 7.85 -31.39
CA VAL A 671 4.45 7.48 -32.04
C VAL A 671 3.44 8.62 -31.98
N GLU A 672 3.28 9.24 -30.81
CA GLU A 672 2.28 10.29 -30.59
C GLU A 672 2.83 11.70 -30.83
N GLY A 673 4.13 11.81 -31.10
CA GLY A 673 4.80 13.08 -31.38
C GLY A 673 4.79 14.07 -30.23
N THR A 674 4.59 13.62 -28.99
CA THR A 674 4.44 14.48 -27.81
C THR A 674 5.63 14.33 -26.89
N VAL A 675 6.28 15.44 -26.53
CA VAL A 675 7.42 15.49 -25.60
C VAL A 675 7.02 16.25 -24.35
N ILE A 676 7.19 15.64 -23.19
CA ILE A 676 6.82 16.24 -21.90
C ILE A 676 8.09 16.74 -21.21
N GLY A 677 8.36 18.04 -21.26
CA GLY A 677 9.35 18.68 -20.40
C GLY A 677 8.70 19.57 -19.37
N SER A 678 9.29 20.75 -19.14
CA SER A 678 8.64 21.80 -18.35
C SER A 678 7.36 22.31 -19.01
N ASN A 679 7.30 22.20 -20.34
CA ASN A 679 6.13 22.45 -21.16
C ASN A 679 5.82 21.21 -22.00
N LEU A 680 4.62 21.17 -22.58
CA LEU A 680 4.26 20.18 -23.58
C LEU A 680 4.74 20.66 -24.95
N TRP A 681 5.59 19.87 -25.61
CA TRP A 681 6.15 20.18 -26.94
C TRP A 681 5.76 19.12 -27.96
N ASN A 682 5.82 19.51 -29.23
CA ASN A 682 5.73 18.57 -30.33
C ASN A 682 7.13 18.06 -30.73
N ILE A 683 7.26 16.77 -31.06
CA ILE A 683 8.54 16.20 -31.49
C ILE A 683 9.12 16.91 -32.72
N THR A 684 8.26 17.51 -33.56
CA THR A 684 8.67 18.30 -34.74
C THR A 684 9.59 19.47 -34.39
N GLU A 685 9.47 20.04 -33.20
CA GLU A 685 10.33 21.11 -32.69
C GLU A 685 11.78 20.64 -32.48
N PHE A 686 12.00 19.33 -32.32
CA PHE A 686 13.32 18.73 -32.10
C PHE A 686 13.93 18.16 -33.37
N LEU A 687 13.21 18.15 -34.50
CA LEU A 687 13.69 17.60 -35.78
C LEU A 687 15.01 18.21 -36.26
N PRO A 688 15.27 19.53 -36.15
CA PRO A 688 16.56 20.08 -36.56
C PRO A 688 17.71 19.42 -35.81
N THR A 689 17.56 19.21 -34.51
CA THR A 689 18.55 18.54 -33.67
C THR A 689 18.66 17.05 -33.98
N LEU A 690 17.53 16.36 -34.16
CA LEU A 690 17.50 14.91 -34.41
C LEU A 690 18.07 14.56 -35.80
N ASN A 691 17.86 15.40 -36.81
CA ASN A 691 18.38 15.20 -38.17
C ASN A 691 19.91 15.25 -38.23
N ASP A 692 20.54 15.98 -37.32
CA ASP A 692 22.00 16.04 -37.18
C ASP A 692 22.56 14.87 -36.34
N MET A 693 21.72 13.97 -35.84
CA MET A 693 22.12 12.84 -35.01
C MET A 693 21.97 11.48 -35.71
N SER A 694 22.81 10.51 -35.31
CA SER A 694 22.70 9.13 -35.79
C SER A 694 21.76 8.31 -34.91
N LYS A 695 20.74 7.69 -35.49
CA LYS A 695 19.87 6.74 -34.79
C LYS A 695 20.61 5.40 -34.60
N VAL A 696 20.83 5.00 -33.36
CA VAL A 696 21.55 3.75 -33.01
C VAL A 696 20.65 2.63 -32.51
N TYR A 697 19.42 2.98 -32.11
CA TYR A 697 18.40 2.02 -31.68
C TYR A 697 17.03 2.47 -32.16
N SER A 698 16.22 1.51 -32.60
CA SER A 698 14.79 1.68 -32.84
C SER A 698 14.08 0.34 -32.69
N ASN A 699 12.92 0.34 -32.04
CA ASN A 699 12.05 -0.85 -31.95
C ASN A 699 10.60 -0.57 -32.38
N GLY A 700 10.38 0.55 -33.09
CA GLY A 700 9.06 1.02 -33.51
C GLY A 700 8.23 1.71 -32.43
N GLY A 701 8.64 1.67 -31.15
CA GLY A 701 8.04 2.41 -30.06
C GLY A 701 9.03 3.28 -29.28
N SER A 702 10.33 3.11 -29.43
CA SER A 702 11.34 3.95 -28.79
C SER A 702 12.53 4.08 -29.72
N ASP A 703 13.14 5.26 -29.72
CA ASP A 703 14.31 5.59 -30.54
C ASP A 703 15.42 6.17 -29.67
N ILE A 704 16.67 5.84 -29.99
CA ILE A 704 17.86 6.42 -29.33
C ILE A 704 18.78 7.00 -30.40
N TYR A 705 19.12 8.28 -30.23
CA TYR A 705 19.98 9.05 -31.13
C TYR A 705 21.29 9.39 -30.44
N VAL A 706 22.39 9.38 -31.19
CA VAL A 706 23.74 9.71 -30.71
C VAL A 706 24.32 10.81 -31.58
N ASN A 707 25.05 11.74 -30.95
CA ASN A 707 25.76 12.77 -31.66
C ASN A 707 26.90 12.16 -32.52
N PRO A 708 26.91 12.35 -33.86
CA PRO A 708 27.81 11.65 -34.79
C PRO A 708 29.26 12.11 -34.75
N PHE A 709 29.63 13.10 -33.94
CA PHE A 709 31.05 13.45 -33.69
C PHE A 709 31.78 12.41 -32.83
N GLN A 710 31.64 11.13 -33.19
CA GLN A 710 32.45 9.99 -32.76
C GLN A 710 33.55 9.69 -33.78
#